data_AF-A0A7T4U0S0-F1
#
_entry.id   AF-A0A7T4U0S0-F1
#
_cell.length_a   1.000
_cell.length_b   1.000
_cell.length_c   1.000
_cell.angle_alpha   90.00
_cell.angle_beta   90.00
_cell.angle_gamma   90.00
#
_symmetry.space_group_name_H-M   'P 1'
#
loop_
_entity.id
_entity.type
_entity.pdbx_description
1 polymer ?
#
loop_
_entity_poly.entity_id
_entity_poly.type
_entity_poly.pdbx_seq_one_letter_code
_entity_poly.pdbx_strand_id
1 'polypeptide(L)'
;MRHLTIRVAWHDTAWDGRVCAAPSRNGYCTDLQRIRVERDDAAEDAHAGRDVSTLSAEAMPPCQAESGLFMNPQPWTRYIDHPYTNVEQAKGTHGALRTAKVLVPPFSTFATPFSWMLKERQSRIDERLPDGLLPPEDHAPFPTPWVFSGLRQQALLDHVFGQVTRGRSLALFYTKSGHPLGDHIPRLVVGVGRVTDVGRLLPFPQRGVDGRLVDSPYPAWDRLVSHSIRPQGEEGLLLPYHAYLASTGDPAEDARRRALLSEVAVGVDNAHVNAFSYGAELAGPDVALATLVRCQEAVRAIRAHGIAPGPWEAREDWLNERIAEAWTDRGAFPGAGAALEALGLRLGSSLVRELQASGTLASDENPWPLLGALLEGRAKSPSPAYDAPLRNARGTWCHVASNPAKRDLLHVLSRFDLTLEAAARWFRTEERNRATLAPIDDPLLLANPYRISEADLGDQNDPPVPLSTIDLGVFPDDTVSVKHPLPTCTPPFGDTRDPRRVRAGLVDVLRRAAEDGDTLLSAGEAVTRLAGLRVGRPPVVPVHWLEGNRDVLAAEVQVLDVLADPDGGASLPAVQLTNRGETAKYLGRVLEKRAGKAVPSTGEDWTALLRARLAEQEVPVADGDERAQTALAEQAAALERITTRRLAVLVGRAGTGKTTVLGALQRSRYLQSGGMLFLAPTGKATVRLAQKTGTRAYTVAQFLHQHNRYDGLRQRPLFSPPKGTAGVPTAGVATGYGTVVIDECSMLSEDDLRACLEALDLGVTKRLILVGDPNQLPPIGPGRPFADLVSYLEAADETVRVCEERGSEPDRAVAARAGALARLTVELRTAAGAPSAALRLASWYTAE
;
A
#
# COMPACT_ATOMS: atom_id res chain seq x y z
N MET A 1 13.58 -11.91 21.88
CA MET A 1 12.39 -11.24 22.44
C MET A 1 11.63 -10.56 21.31
N ARG A 2 10.30 -10.50 21.36
CA ARG A 2 9.45 -9.78 20.40
C ARG A 2 8.42 -8.91 21.13
N HIS A 3 7.88 -7.90 20.46
CA HIS A 3 6.74 -7.11 20.93
C HIS A 3 5.43 -7.66 20.35
N LEU A 4 4.29 -7.21 20.86
CA LEU A 4 2.96 -7.59 20.37
C LEU A 4 2.29 -6.38 19.74
N THR A 5 1.71 -6.56 18.56
CA THR A 5 0.67 -5.67 18.04
C THR A 5 -0.70 -6.27 18.34
N ILE A 6 -1.68 -5.44 18.67
CA ILE A 6 -3.03 -5.90 19.02
C ILE A 6 -4.04 -5.00 18.32
N ARG A 7 -4.89 -5.61 17.49
CA ARG A 7 -5.99 -4.90 16.82
C ARG A 7 -7.09 -4.59 17.81
N VAL A 8 -7.60 -3.37 17.75
CA VAL A 8 -8.80 -2.93 18.47
C VAL A 8 -9.84 -2.38 17.49
N ALA A 9 -11.12 -2.58 17.78
CA ALA A 9 -12.19 -1.85 17.10
C ALA A 9 -12.22 -0.39 17.55
N TRP A 10 -12.51 0.57 16.66
CA TRP A 10 -12.74 1.95 17.09
C TRP A 10 -13.93 2.01 18.06
N HIS A 11 -13.76 2.70 19.18
CA HIS A 11 -14.77 2.81 20.23
C HIS A 11 -14.93 4.26 20.68
N ASP A 12 -16.14 4.81 20.67
CA ASP A 12 -16.38 6.24 20.91
C ASP A 12 -16.11 6.70 22.35
N THR A 13 -16.08 5.77 23.30
CA THR A 13 -15.76 6.06 24.72
C THR A 13 -14.27 5.84 25.04
N ALA A 14 -13.38 5.90 24.05
CA ALA A 14 -11.94 5.66 24.24
C ALA A 14 -11.62 4.33 24.95
N TRP A 15 -12.39 3.28 24.61
CA TRP A 15 -12.19 1.89 25.05
C TRP A 15 -12.28 1.65 26.57
N ASP A 16 -12.86 2.60 27.30
CA ASP A 16 -12.89 2.68 28.76
C ASP A 16 -13.73 1.61 29.49
N GLY A 17 -14.25 0.62 28.77
CA GLY A 17 -15.11 -0.42 29.34
C GLY A 17 -16.60 -0.10 29.32
N ARG A 18 -17.04 1.04 28.76
CA ARG A 18 -18.46 1.31 28.51
C ARG A 18 -18.87 0.88 27.11
N VAL A 19 -20.18 0.65 26.91
CA VAL A 19 -20.79 0.62 25.58
C VAL A 19 -20.68 2.01 24.94
N CYS A 20 -20.54 2.09 23.62
CA CYS A 20 -20.49 3.37 22.89
C CYS A 20 -21.64 4.31 23.32
N ALA A 21 -21.42 5.62 23.29
CA ALA A 21 -22.43 6.60 23.70
C ALA A 21 -23.61 6.68 22.71
N ALA A 22 -23.37 6.38 21.44
CA ALA A 22 -24.38 6.21 20.40
C ALA A 22 -23.97 5.07 19.46
N PRO A 23 -24.12 3.79 19.87
CA PRO A 23 -23.63 2.62 19.14
C PRO A 23 -24.06 2.57 17.67
N SER A 24 -25.33 2.83 17.38
CA SER A 24 -25.86 2.86 16.01
C SER A 24 -25.23 3.93 15.10
N ARG A 25 -24.63 4.98 15.68
CA ARG A 25 -23.93 6.05 14.93
C ARG A 25 -22.44 5.79 14.75
N ASN A 26 -21.85 4.82 15.46
CA ASN A 26 -20.48 4.40 15.25
C ASN A 26 -20.38 3.50 14.01
N GLY A 27 -20.21 4.10 12.84
CA GLY A 27 -19.99 3.36 11.59
C GLY A 27 -18.60 2.73 11.50
N TYR A 28 -17.62 3.25 12.25
CA TYR A 28 -16.21 2.91 12.09
C TYR A 28 -15.90 1.47 12.53
N CYS A 29 -16.50 0.99 13.62
CA CYS A 29 -16.27 -0.37 14.11
C CYS A 29 -16.78 -1.46 13.14
N THR A 30 -17.67 -1.13 12.20
CA THR A 30 -18.22 -2.07 11.20
C THR A 30 -17.25 -2.42 10.07
N ASP A 31 -16.09 -1.76 10.00
CA ASP A 31 -14.97 -2.19 9.15
C ASP A 31 -14.53 -3.63 9.51
N LEU A 32 -14.75 -4.04 10.76
CA LEU A 32 -14.51 -5.40 11.21
C LEU A 32 -15.73 -6.28 10.93
N GLN A 33 -15.53 -7.31 10.11
CA GLN A 33 -16.59 -8.22 9.64
C GLN A 33 -17.42 -8.82 10.78
N ARG A 34 -16.80 -9.23 11.90
CA ARG A 34 -17.51 -9.79 13.05
C ARG A 34 -18.54 -8.80 13.59
N ILE A 35 -18.10 -7.57 13.90
CA ILE A 35 -18.97 -6.51 14.39
C ILE A 35 -20.08 -6.25 13.37
N ARG A 36 -19.74 -6.08 12.09
CA ARG A 36 -20.75 -5.84 11.04
C ARG A 36 -21.85 -6.89 10.95
N VAL A 37 -21.57 -8.14 11.30
CA VAL A 37 -22.52 -9.26 11.22
C VAL A 37 -23.29 -9.45 12.53
N GLU A 38 -22.64 -9.28 13.67
CA GLU A 38 -23.20 -9.59 14.99
C GLU A 38 -23.86 -8.39 15.68
N ARG A 39 -23.61 -7.16 15.22
CA ARG A 39 -24.13 -5.93 15.83
C ARG A 39 -25.66 -5.86 15.73
N ASP A 40 -26.29 -5.57 16.86
CA ASP A 40 -27.72 -5.24 16.96
C ASP A 40 -27.84 -3.80 17.47
N ASP A 41 -28.11 -2.89 16.54
CA ASP A 41 -28.16 -1.46 16.82
C ASP A 41 -29.18 -1.12 17.92
N ALA A 42 -30.34 -1.80 17.94
CA ALA A 42 -31.39 -1.51 18.92
C ALA A 42 -31.01 -2.03 20.33
N ALA A 43 -30.41 -3.21 20.40
CA ALA A 43 -29.96 -3.79 21.67
C ALA A 43 -28.79 -2.99 22.26
N GLU A 44 -27.82 -2.59 21.44
CA GLU A 44 -26.68 -1.80 21.91
C GLU A 44 -27.08 -0.37 22.31
N ASP A 45 -27.97 0.28 21.56
CA ASP A 45 -28.49 1.61 21.92
C ASP A 45 -29.23 1.57 23.27
N ALA A 46 -29.92 0.47 23.61
CA ALA A 46 -30.56 0.30 24.91
C ALA A 46 -29.56 0.23 26.08
N HIS A 47 -28.29 -0.07 25.79
CA HIS A 47 -27.20 -0.13 26.76
C HIS A 47 -26.16 0.99 26.58
N ALA A 48 -26.45 1.99 25.75
CA ALA A 48 -25.51 3.08 25.44
C ALA A 48 -24.91 3.73 26.69
N GLY A 49 -23.58 3.87 26.71
CA GLY A 49 -22.83 4.47 27.82
C GLY A 49 -22.77 3.65 29.12
N ARG A 50 -23.41 2.47 29.21
CA ARG A 50 -23.34 1.62 30.40
C ARG A 50 -22.00 0.89 30.48
N ASP A 51 -21.52 0.68 31.70
CA ASP A 51 -20.34 -0.13 31.97
C ASP A 51 -20.61 -1.61 31.68
N VAL A 52 -19.76 -2.23 30.84
CA VAL A 52 -19.92 -3.62 30.40
C VAL A 52 -19.82 -4.63 31.54
N SER A 53 -19.14 -4.29 32.65
CA SER A 53 -19.08 -5.15 33.84
C SER A 53 -20.46 -5.33 34.52
N THR A 54 -21.43 -4.49 34.19
CA THR A 54 -22.82 -4.55 34.69
C THR A 54 -23.79 -5.26 33.75
N LEU A 55 -23.33 -5.68 32.57
CA LEU A 55 -24.18 -6.30 31.54
C LEU A 55 -24.24 -7.82 31.71
N SER A 56 -25.34 -8.43 31.25
CA SER A 56 -25.41 -9.89 31.09
C SER A 56 -24.61 -10.32 29.87
N ALA A 57 -24.35 -11.63 29.73
CA ALA A 57 -23.59 -12.17 28.61
C ALA A 57 -24.25 -11.86 27.25
N GLU A 58 -25.58 -11.86 27.20
CA GLU A 58 -26.39 -11.61 26.00
C GLU A 58 -26.45 -10.13 25.62
N ALA A 59 -26.20 -9.23 26.59
CA ALA A 59 -26.21 -7.79 26.39
C ALA A 59 -24.81 -7.22 26.04
N MET A 60 -23.79 -8.08 25.93
CA MET A 60 -22.43 -7.65 25.61
C MET A 60 -22.32 -7.27 24.12
N PRO A 61 -21.73 -6.10 23.79
CA PRO A 61 -21.53 -5.70 22.40
C PRO A 61 -20.47 -6.58 21.70
N PRO A 62 -20.56 -6.80 20.38
CA PRO A 62 -19.64 -7.68 19.65
C PRO A 62 -18.20 -7.15 19.64
N CYS A 63 -17.99 -5.84 19.89
CA CYS A 63 -16.67 -5.24 20.01
C CYS A 63 -15.83 -5.83 21.15
N GLN A 64 -16.45 -6.53 22.13
CA GLN A 64 -15.72 -7.27 23.18
C GLN A 64 -14.75 -8.30 22.61
N ALA A 65 -15.07 -8.88 21.45
CA ALA A 65 -14.28 -9.92 20.79
C ALA A 65 -13.25 -9.35 19.82
N GLU A 66 -13.19 -8.02 19.69
CA GLU A 66 -12.28 -7.23 18.85
C GLU A 66 -11.49 -6.24 19.70
N SER A 67 -11.17 -6.62 20.94
CA SER A 67 -10.39 -5.83 21.91
C SER A 67 -10.91 -4.42 22.17
N GLY A 68 -12.21 -4.17 21.96
CA GLY A 68 -12.85 -2.85 22.12
C GLY A 68 -12.87 -2.32 23.57
N LEU A 69 -12.45 -3.13 24.54
CA LEU A 69 -12.54 -2.85 25.97
C LEU A 69 -11.17 -2.91 26.68
N PHE A 70 -10.07 -2.78 25.93
CA PHE A 70 -8.72 -2.97 26.50
C PHE A 70 -8.37 -1.95 27.60
N MET A 71 -8.98 -0.77 27.60
CA MET A 71 -8.80 0.26 28.64
C MET A 71 -9.79 0.13 29.81
N ASN A 72 -10.56 -0.96 29.92
CA ASN A 72 -11.53 -1.16 30.98
C ASN A 72 -10.85 -1.22 32.36
N PRO A 73 -11.17 -0.31 33.32
CA PRO A 73 -10.60 -0.32 34.66
C PRO A 73 -11.24 -1.35 35.60
N GLN A 74 -12.37 -1.94 35.20
CA GLN A 74 -13.09 -2.94 35.99
C GLN A 74 -12.89 -4.34 35.41
N PRO A 75 -12.83 -5.38 36.27
CA PRO A 75 -12.86 -6.75 35.78
C PRO A 75 -14.22 -7.05 35.14
N TRP A 76 -14.23 -7.84 34.08
CA TRP A 76 -15.45 -8.28 33.40
C TRP A 76 -15.32 -9.73 32.97
N THR A 77 -16.44 -10.38 32.63
CA THR A 77 -16.43 -11.79 32.21
C THR A 77 -16.70 -11.91 30.72
N ARG A 78 -15.82 -12.59 29.99
CA ARG A 78 -16.04 -12.99 28.61
C ARG A 78 -16.49 -14.43 28.54
N TYR A 79 -17.51 -14.68 27.73
CA TYR A 79 -17.99 -16.01 27.38
C TYR A 79 -17.54 -16.31 25.95
N ILE A 80 -16.89 -17.44 25.74
CA ILE A 80 -16.34 -17.83 24.44
C ILE A 80 -16.90 -19.21 24.09
N ASP A 81 -17.51 -19.31 22.92
CA ASP A 81 -17.90 -20.58 22.33
C ASP A 81 -16.91 -20.98 21.24
N HIS A 82 -16.64 -22.29 21.13
CA HIS A 82 -15.79 -22.78 20.06
C HIS A 82 -16.59 -22.74 18.73
N PRO A 83 -16.03 -22.18 17.63
CA PRO A 83 -16.78 -22.00 16.38
C PRO A 83 -17.28 -23.32 15.76
N TYR A 84 -16.65 -24.44 16.11
CA TYR A 84 -17.02 -25.78 15.60
C TYR A 84 -17.99 -26.56 16.49
N THR A 85 -18.43 -26.02 17.63
CA THR A 85 -19.33 -26.76 18.55
C THR A 85 -20.64 -27.19 17.88
N ASN A 86 -21.18 -26.36 16.98
CA ASN A 86 -22.44 -26.62 16.27
C ASN A 86 -22.26 -27.16 14.85
N VAL A 87 -21.03 -27.51 14.44
CA VAL A 87 -20.74 -28.10 13.13
C VAL A 87 -20.98 -29.60 13.22
N GLU A 88 -21.96 -30.13 12.47
CA GLU A 88 -22.36 -31.55 12.58
C GLU A 88 -21.19 -32.51 12.28
N GLN A 89 -20.35 -32.20 11.30
CA GLN A 89 -19.15 -32.99 10.98
C GLN A 89 -18.10 -32.96 12.11
N ALA A 90 -18.11 -31.95 12.98
CA ALA A 90 -17.18 -31.80 14.10
C ALA A 90 -17.74 -32.32 15.43
N LYS A 91 -18.95 -32.89 15.45
CA LYS A 91 -19.65 -33.30 16.67
C LYS A 91 -18.86 -34.26 17.55
N GLY A 92 -18.11 -35.19 16.93
CA GLY A 92 -17.26 -36.15 17.64
C GLY A 92 -16.02 -35.54 18.30
N THR A 93 -15.57 -34.37 17.87
CA THR A 93 -14.36 -33.70 18.39
C THR A 93 -14.70 -32.46 19.23
N HIS A 94 -15.65 -31.64 18.77
CA HIS A 94 -15.97 -30.33 19.34
C HIS A 94 -17.38 -30.25 19.95
N GLY A 95 -18.27 -31.21 19.69
CA GLY A 95 -19.66 -31.18 20.19
C GLY A 95 -19.78 -31.34 21.72
N ALA A 96 -18.76 -31.90 22.37
CA ALA A 96 -18.68 -32.02 23.83
C ALA A 96 -18.12 -30.75 24.52
N LEU A 97 -17.58 -29.80 23.75
CA LEU A 97 -17.05 -28.55 24.29
C LEU A 97 -18.18 -27.72 24.90
N ARG A 98 -17.84 -26.95 25.91
CA ARG A 98 -18.71 -26.03 26.62
C ARG A 98 -18.13 -24.63 26.55
N THR A 99 -19.00 -23.64 26.70
CA THR A 99 -18.62 -22.22 26.74
C THR A 99 -17.53 -22.00 27.79
N ALA A 100 -16.40 -21.44 27.35
CA ALA A 100 -15.34 -21.02 28.23
C ALA A 100 -15.72 -19.70 28.91
N LYS A 101 -15.67 -19.67 30.24
CA LYS A 101 -15.91 -18.47 31.05
C LYS A 101 -14.59 -17.90 31.52
N VAL A 102 -14.22 -16.72 31.02
CA VAL A 102 -12.93 -16.08 31.29
C VAL A 102 -13.15 -14.78 32.05
N LEU A 103 -12.59 -14.70 33.27
CA LEU A 103 -12.51 -13.43 34.00
C LEU A 103 -11.38 -12.60 33.41
N VAL A 104 -11.72 -11.44 32.85
CA VAL A 104 -10.79 -10.48 32.26
C VAL A 104 -10.43 -9.45 33.34
N PRO A 105 -9.16 -9.37 33.77
CA PRO A 105 -8.71 -8.36 34.72
C PRO A 105 -8.80 -6.94 34.13
N PRO A 106 -8.76 -5.89 34.97
CA PRO A 106 -8.59 -4.52 34.51
C PRO A 106 -7.41 -4.36 33.54
N PHE A 107 -7.53 -3.45 32.58
CA PHE A 107 -6.48 -3.07 31.62
C PHE A 107 -5.84 -4.27 30.93
N SER A 108 -6.71 -5.16 30.44
CA SER A 108 -6.34 -6.41 29.78
C SER A 108 -7.22 -6.64 28.57
N THR A 109 -6.67 -7.32 27.57
CA THR A 109 -7.41 -7.73 26.38
C THR A 109 -6.92 -9.08 25.87
N PHE A 110 -7.51 -9.54 24.78
CA PHE A 110 -7.13 -10.76 24.11
C PHE A 110 -6.27 -10.48 22.88
N ALA A 111 -5.17 -11.22 22.76
CA ALA A 111 -4.31 -11.25 21.60
C ALA A 111 -4.53 -12.57 20.85
N THR A 112 -4.91 -12.50 19.57
CA THR A 112 -5.23 -13.69 18.76
C THR A 112 -4.39 -13.73 17.48
N PRO A 113 -3.39 -14.63 17.40
CA PRO A 113 -2.44 -14.69 16.29
C PRO A 113 -3.00 -15.48 15.09
N PHE A 114 -4.03 -14.95 14.44
CA PHE A 114 -4.75 -15.63 13.35
C PHE A 114 -3.84 -16.11 12.21
N SER A 115 -2.81 -15.35 11.86
CA SER A 115 -1.82 -15.71 10.85
C SER A 115 -1.16 -17.07 11.11
N TRP A 116 -0.87 -17.39 12.37
CA TRP A 116 -0.24 -18.64 12.78
C TRP A 116 -1.20 -19.83 12.73
N MET A 117 -2.51 -19.58 12.73
CA MET A 117 -3.56 -20.60 12.69
C MET A 117 -4.06 -20.92 11.28
N LEU A 118 -3.56 -20.26 10.23
CA LEU A 118 -3.94 -20.51 8.84
C LEU A 118 -3.24 -21.76 8.29
N LYS A 119 -4.00 -22.69 7.70
CA LYS A 119 -3.48 -23.91 7.05
C LYS A 119 -2.53 -23.62 5.91
N GLU A 120 -2.87 -22.65 5.07
CA GLU A 120 -2.03 -22.22 3.93
C GLU A 120 -0.63 -21.73 4.35
N ARG A 121 -0.43 -21.38 5.63
CA ARG A 121 0.85 -20.90 6.15
C ARG A 121 1.67 -21.98 6.86
N GLN A 122 1.10 -23.16 7.12
CA GLN A 122 1.73 -24.16 7.99
C GLN A 122 3.03 -24.71 7.40
N SER A 123 3.07 -25.00 6.10
CA SER A 123 4.29 -25.48 5.45
C SER A 123 5.45 -24.50 5.63
N ARG A 124 5.20 -23.20 5.41
CA ARG A 124 6.19 -22.13 5.61
C ARG A 124 6.61 -21.97 7.07
N ILE A 125 5.71 -22.22 8.02
CA ILE A 125 6.03 -22.20 9.46
C ILE A 125 6.90 -23.41 9.83
N ASP A 126 6.55 -24.61 9.40
CA ASP A 126 7.29 -25.85 9.67
C ASP A 126 8.72 -25.78 9.10
N GLU A 127 8.89 -25.22 7.90
CA GLU A 127 10.22 -25.03 7.29
C GLU A 127 11.16 -24.16 8.15
N ARG A 128 10.58 -23.19 8.89
CA ARG A 128 11.31 -22.18 9.68
C ARG A 128 11.55 -22.59 11.12
N LEU A 129 10.92 -23.66 11.58
CA LEU A 129 11.01 -24.16 12.94
C LEU A 129 11.76 -25.49 12.99
N PRO A 130 12.44 -25.80 14.12
CA PRO A 130 13.05 -27.10 14.32
C PRO A 130 12.07 -28.26 14.06
N ASP A 131 12.57 -29.32 13.42
CA ASP A 131 11.78 -30.53 13.16
C ASP A 131 11.24 -31.11 14.47
N GLY A 132 9.95 -31.47 14.47
CA GLY A 132 9.28 -32.02 15.64
C GLY A 132 8.89 -31.00 16.71
N LEU A 133 9.18 -29.70 16.53
CA LEU A 133 8.70 -28.66 17.45
C LEU A 133 7.17 -28.55 17.42
N LEU A 134 6.58 -28.60 16.22
CA LEU A 134 5.14 -28.57 16.05
C LEU A 134 4.60 -30.00 15.84
N PRO A 135 3.57 -30.41 16.60
CA PRO A 135 2.84 -31.64 16.36
C PRO A 135 2.27 -31.71 14.93
N PRO A 136 2.05 -32.92 14.39
CA PRO A 136 1.41 -33.09 13.08
C PRO A 136 0.00 -32.49 13.08
N GLU A 137 -0.44 -32.06 11.90
CA GLU A 137 -1.81 -31.60 11.68
C GLU A 137 -2.74 -32.81 11.47
N ASP A 138 -3.88 -32.78 12.14
CA ASP A 138 -4.93 -33.80 12.03
C ASP A 138 -5.86 -33.49 10.85
N HIS A 139 -6.43 -34.53 10.24
CA HIS A 139 -7.40 -34.36 9.18
C HIS A 139 -8.73 -33.80 9.73
N ALA A 140 -9.10 -32.60 9.29
CA ALA A 140 -10.39 -32.00 9.63
C ALA A 140 -11.55 -32.73 8.91
N PRO A 141 -12.66 -33.06 9.59
CA PRO A 141 -13.79 -33.77 8.99
C PRO A 141 -14.64 -32.91 8.03
N PHE A 142 -14.24 -31.66 7.78
CA PHE A 142 -14.87 -30.72 6.86
C PHE A 142 -13.84 -29.73 6.31
N PRO A 143 -14.09 -29.08 5.15
CA PRO A 143 -13.21 -28.05 4.63
C PRO A 143 -13.11 -26.87 5.59
N THR A 144 -11.90 -26.57 6.06
CA THR A 144 -11.61 -25.40 6.90
C THR A 144 -10.25 -24.83 6.53
N PRO A 145 -10.10 -23.49 6.47
CA PRO A 145 -8.81 -22.85 6.23
C PRO A 145 -7.92 -22.81 7.48
N TRP A 146 -8.40 -23.30 8.63
CA TRP A 146 -7.72 -23.20 9.92
C TRP A 146 -7.09 -24.52 10.38
N VAL A 147 -5.99 -24.44 11.12
CA VAL A 147 -5.36 -25.57 11.82
C VAL A 147 -6.40 -26.23 12.70
N PHE A 148 -6.54 -27.55 12.58
CA PHE A 148 -7.57 -28.34 13.25
C PHE A 148 -7.03 -29.11 14.45
N SER A 149 -5.78 -29.59 14.43
CA SER A 149 -5.24 -30.37 15.56
C SER A 149 -5.09 -29.51 16.81
N GLY A 150 -5.75 -29.93 17.90
CA GLY A 150 -5.65 -29.24 19.18
C GLY A 150 -4.21 -29.15 19.70
N LEU A 151 -3.44 -30.23 19.64
CA LEU A 151 -2.04 -30.24 20.07
C LEU A 151 -1.18 -29.27 19.25
N ARG A 152 -1.40 -29.22 17.93
CA ARG A 152 -0.68 -28.28 17.06
C ARG A 152 -1.07 -26.83 17.36
N GLN A 153 -2.36 -26.54 17.57
CA GLN A 153 -2.83 -25.22 17.98
C GLN A 153 -2.15 -24.77 19.29
N GLN A 154 -2.06 -25.64 20.29
CA GLN A 154 -1.38 -25.34 21.56
C GLN A 154 0.10 -25.00 21.34
N ALA A 155 0.83 -25.85 20.61
CA ALA A 155 2.25 -25.64 20.34
C ALA A 155 2.52 -24.33 19.57
N LEU A 156 1.66 -23.98 18.61
CA LEU A 156 1.74 -22.71 17.89
C LEU A 156 1.51 -21.51 18.84
N LEU A 157 0.48 -21.56 19.68
CA LEU A 157 0.19 -20.48 20.63
C LEU A 157 1.33 -20.30 21.63
N ASP A 158 1.85 -21.39 22.18
CA ASP A 158 2.95 -21.33 23.13
C ASP A 158 4.25 -20.85 22.47
N HIS A 159 4.49 -21.22 21.21
CA HIS A 159 5.60 -20.67 20.43
C HIS A 159 5.49 -19.16 20.21
N VAL A 160 4.30 -18.65 19.87
CA VAL A 160 4.07 -17.22 19.64
C VAL A 160 4.24 -16.44 20.94
N PHE A 161 3.50 -16.81 21.98
CA PHE A 161 3.48 -16.06 23.24
C PHE A 161 4.72 -16.26 24.10
N GLY A 162 5.45 -17.37 23.93
CA GLY A 162 6.74 -17.59 24.57
C GLY A 162 7.84 -16.62 24.11
N GLN A 163 7.63 -15.88 23.02
CA GLN A 163 8.55 -14.84 22.56
C GLN A 163 8.33 -13.47 23.20
N VAL A 164 7.25 -13.32 23.98
CA VAL A 164 6.88 -12.09 24.67
C VAL A 164 7.44 -12.13 26.09
N THR A 165 8.22 -11.12 26.44
CA THR A 165 8.88 -11.02 27.75
C THR A 165 8.13 -10.04 28.64
N ARG A 166 7.61 -10.54 29.75
CA ARG A 166 6.91 -9.73 30.77
C ARG A 166 7.78 -8.56 31.25
N GLY A 167 7.19 -7.37 31.34
CA GLY A 167 7.85 -6.14 31.79
C GLY A 167 8.81 -5.50 30.78
N ARG A 168 9.11 -6.18 29.66
CA ARG A 168 10.02 -5.68 28.63
C ARG A 168 9.32 -5.51 27.28
N SER A 169 8.51 -6.48 26.86
CA SER A 169 7.79 -6.42 25.58
C SER A 169 6.73 -5.32 25.61
N LEU A 170 6.45 -4.77 24.44
CA LEU A 170 5.46 -3.71 24.26
C LEU A 170 4.20 -4.30 23.66
N ALA A 171 3.05 -3.77 24.04
CA ALA A 171 1.76 -3.95 23.39
C ALA A 171 1.45 -2.68 22.59
N LEU A 172 1.41 -2.80 21.27
CA LEU A 172 1.12 -1.74 20.31
C LEU A 172 -0.32 -1.91 19.82
N PHE A 173 -1.23 -1.08 20.34
CA PHE A 173 -2.65 -1.13 20.01
C PHE A 173 -2.94 -0.31 18.76
N TYR A 174 -3.74 -0.86 17.84
CA TYR A 174 -4.05 -0.19 16.58
C TYR A 174 -5.47 -0.48 16.07
N THR A 175 -6.04 0.44 15.31
CA THR A 175 -7.24 0.23 14.49
C THR A 175 -6.88 -0.01 13.02
N LYS A 176 -7.72 -0.74 12.30
CA LYS A 176 -7.71 -0.76 10.82
C LYS A 176 -8.26 0.55 10.27
N SER A 177 -8.61 0.61 8.99
CA SER A 177 -9.21 1.78 8.31
C SER A 177 -10.52 2.27 8.92
N GLY A 178 -11.23 1.45 9.68
CA GLY A 178 -12.43 1.86 10.43
C GLY A 178 -12.13 2.81 11.61
N HIS A 179 -11.84 4.09 11.33
CA HIS A 179 -11.66 5.15 12.33
C HIS A 179 -11.95 6.56 11.75
N PRO A 180 -12.23 7.58 12.59
CA PRO A 180 -12.67 8.91 12.14
C PRO A 180 -11.57 9.85 11.61
N LEU A 181 -10.31 9.44 11.54
CA LEU A 181 -9.20 10.32 11.12
C LEU A 181 -8.97 10.31 9.60
N GLY A 182 -9.71 9.47 8.87
CA GLY A 182 -9.71 9.42 7.41
C GLY A 182 -9.05 8.16 6.84
N ASP A 183 -9.56 7.72 5.69
CA ASP A 183 -9.23 6.43 5.07
C ASP A 183 -7.80 6.33 4.52
N HIS A 184 -7.09 7.47 4.43
CA HIS A 184 -5.69 7.54 4.02
C HIS A 184 -4.73 6.95 5.07
N ILE A 185 -5.19 6.68 6.29
CA ILE A 185 -4.40 6.01 7.33
C ILE A 185 -4.90 4.56 7.45
N PRO A 186 -4.29 3.59 6.75
CA PRO A 186 -4.82 2.22 6.71
C PRO A 186 -4.72 1.52 8.07
N ARG A 187 -3.76 1.93 8.91
CA ARG A 187 -3.49 1.39 10.25
C ARG A 187 -3.13 2.55 11.16
N LEU A 188 -3.95 2.79 12.17
CA LEU A 188 -3.76 3.87 13.14
C LEU A 188 -3.39 3.27 14.49
N VAL A 189 -2.20 3.57 15.00
CA VAL A 189 -1.81 3.25 16.37
C VAL A 189 -2.62 4.14 17.31
N VAL A 190 -3.21 3.52 18.34
CA VAL A 190 -4.06 4.20 19.34
C VAL A 190 -3.43 4.18 20.73
N GLY A 191 -2.50 3.28 21.01
CA GLY A 191 -1.82 3.25 22.30
C GLY A 191 -0.62 2.32 22.32
N VAL A 192 0.30 2.59 23.24
CA VAL A 192 1.52 1.80 23.45
C VAL A 192 1.76 1.65 24.95
N GLY A 193 2.00 0.44 25.41
CA GLY A 193 2.36 0.16 26.80
C GLY A 193 3.23 -1.08 26.94
N ARG A 194 3.79 -1.31 28.12
CA ARG A 194 4.48 -2.56 28.45
C ARG A 194 3.49 -3.69 28.65
N VAL A 195 3.84 -4.89 28.21
CA VAL A 195 3.15 -6.12 28.53
C VAL A 195 3.47 -6.47 29.98
N THR A 196 2.49 -6.32 30.88
CA THR A 196 2.67 -6.55 32.31
C THR A 196 2.37 -7.99 32.71
N ASP A 197 1.57 -8.70 31.92
CA ASP A 197 1.28 -10.12 32.11
C ASP A 197 0.83 -10.78 30.80
N VAL A 198 1.11 -12.08 30.67
CA VAL A 198 0.60 -12.94 29.59
C VAL A 198 -0.04 -14.16 30.26
N GLY A 199 -1.35 -14.30 30.06
CA GLY A 199 -2.14 -15.35 30.69
C GLY A 199 -1.76 -16.76 30.24
N ARG A 200 -2.28 -17.75 30.95
CA ARG A 200 -2.16 -19.16 30.53
C ARG A 200 -2.97 -19.44 29.25
N LEU A 201 -2.65 -20.55 28.60
CA LEU A 201 -3.45 -21.08 27.50
C LEU A 201 -4.87 -21.37 28.01
N LEU A 202 -5.88 -21.06 27.21
CA LEU A 202 -7.29 -21.16 27.58
C LEU A 202 -7.94 -22.38 26.91
N PRO A 203 -7.90 -23.58 27.52
CA PRO A 203 -8.62 -24.73 27.00
C PRO A 203 -10.14 -24.54 27.09
N PHE A 204 -10.88 -25.04 26.10
CA PHE A 204 -12.33 -25.13 26.24
C PHE A 204 -12.68 -26.24 27.24
N PRO A 205 -13.60 -26.00 28.19
CA PRO A 205 -14.05 -27.03 29.12
C PRO A 205 -14.91 -28.08 28.41
N GLN A 206 -14.82 -29.34 28.85
CA GLN A 206 -15.68 -30.44 28.43
C GLN A 206 -16.04 -31.34 29.62
N ARG A 207 -17.11 -32.13 29.52
CA ARG A 207 -17.45 -33.10 30.57
C ARG A 207 -16.56 -34.34 30.47
N GLY A 208 -15.82 -34.63 31.54
CA GLY A 208 -15.06 -35.85 31.74
C GLY A 208 -15.97 -37.06 32.04
N VAL A 209 -15.35 -38.24 32.09
CA VAL A 209 -16.04 -39.53 32.31
C VAL A 209 -16.76 -39.58 33.67
N ASP A 210 -16.23 -38.88 34.67
CA ASP A 210 -16.80 -38.73 36.01
C ASP A 210 -17.85 -37.59 36.11
N GLY A 211 -18.19 -36.96 34.98
CA GLY A 211 -19.15 -35.87 34.89
C GLY A 211 -18.61 -34.49 35.28
N ARG A 212 -17.37 -34.38 35.76
CA ARG A 212 -16.71 -33.11 36.10
C ARG A 212 -16.22 -32.40 34.83
N LEU A 213 -16.03 -31.08 34.92
CA LEU A 213 -15.41 -30.33 33.82
C LEU A 213 -13.90 -30.56 33.82
N VAL A 214 -13.37 -30.90 32.65
CA VAL A 214 -11.94 -31.06 32.39
C VAL A 214 -11.54 -30.23 31.18
N ASP A 215 -10.26 -29.91 31.08
CA ASP A 215 -9.71 -29.17 29.95
C ASP A 215 -9.70 -30.05 28.69
N SER A 216 -10.25 -29.52 27.60
CA SER A 216 -10.17 -30.19 26.30
C SER A 216 -8.80 -29.93 25.64
N PRO A 217 -8.39 -30.77 24.67
CA PRO A 217 -7.18 -30.51 23.90
C PRO A 217 -7.32 -29.34 22.92
N TYR A 218 -8.51 -28.74 22.77
CA TYR A 218 -8.76 -27.64 21.85
C TYR A 218 -8.78 -26.31 22.63
N PRO A 219 -7.78 -25.44 22.46
CA PRO A 219 -7.74 -24.15 23.11
C PRO A 219 -8.52 -23.07 22.37
N ALA A 220 -9.00 -22.06 23.10
CA ALA A 220 -9.24 -20.76 22.52
C ALA A 220 -7.91 -20.19 22.00
N TRP A 221 -7.95 -19.59 20.82
CA TRP A 221 -6.75 -19.00 20.20
C TRP A 221 -6.39 -17.66 20.85
N ASP A 222 -7.34 -17.06 21.56
CA ASP A 222 -7.15 -15.86 22.35
C ASP A 222 -6.20 -16.11 23.53
N ARG A 223 -5.19 -15.26 23.67
CA ARG A 223 -4.35 -15.18 24.87
C ARG A 223 -4.66 -13.90 25.62
N LEU A 224 -4.95 -14.01 26.92
CA LEU A 224 -5.16 -12.85 27.77
C LEU A 224 -3.82 -12.11 27.97
N VAL A 225 -3.80 -10.81 27.73
CA VAL A 225 -2.61 -9.95 27.86
C VAL A 225 -2.99 -8.69 28.65
N SER A 226 -2.23 -8.41 29.71
CA SER A 226 -2.37 -7.18 30.49
C SER A 226 -1.29 -6.16 30.11
N HIS A 227 -1.63 -4.88 30.20
CA HIS A 227 -0.71 -3.80 29.81
C HIS A 227 -0.60 -2.67 30.84
N SER A 228 0.46 -1.85 30.71
CA SER A 228 0.79 -0.77 31.63
C SER A 228 -0.01 0.53 31.43
N ILE A 229 -0.63 0.74 30.26
CA ILE A 229 -1.31 2.01 29.92
C ILE A 229 -2.38 2.39 30.96
N ARG A 230 -2.29 3.60 31.53
CA ARG A 230 -3.30 4.18 32.42
C ARG A 230 -3.61 5.64 32.02
N PRO A 231 -4.87 6.11 32.11
CA PRO A 231 -5.24 7.48 31.74
C PRO A 231 -4.38 8.56 32.40
N GLN A 232 -4.07 8.41 33.69
CA GLN A 232 -3.22 9.32 34.48
C GLN A 232 -1.82 8.76 34.75
N GLY A 233 -1.46 7.61 34.17
CA GLY A 233 -0.15 7.01 34.38
C GLY A 233 0.91 7.50 33.39
N GLU A 234 2.15 7.25 33.76
CA GLU A 234 3.37 7.63 33.02
C GLU A 234 3.90 6.47 32.17
N GLU A 235 3.68 5.21 32.61
CA GLU A 235 4.15 4.02 31.90
C GLU A 235 3.21 3.61 30.75
N GLY A 236 3.41 4.24 29.59
CA GLY A 236 2.63 4.02 28.39
C GLY A 236 1.70 5.19 28.07
N LEU A 237 1.12 5.14 26.88
CA LEU A 237 0.25 6.19 26.37
C LEU A 237 -0.97 5.63 25.65
N LEU A 238 -2.07 6.35 25.80
CA LEU A 238 -3.23 6.28 24.93
C LEU A 238 -3.26 7.60 24.14
N LEU A 239 -3.28 7.53 22.82
CA LEU A 239 -3.31 8.71 21.97
C LEU A 239 -4.70 9.36 22.07
N PRO A 240 -4.78 10.66 22.40
CA PRO A 240 -6.03 11.30 22.83
C PRO A 240 -6.90 11.74 21.65
N TYR A 241 -7.06 10.91 20.62
CA TYR A 241 -7.83 11.25 19.40
C TYR A 241 -9.24 11.72 19.73
N HIS A 242 -9.90 11.08 20.70
CA HIS A 242 -11.23 11.47 21.17
C HIS A 242 -11.30 12.91 21.69
N ALA A 243 -10.24 13.43 22.31
CA ALA A 243 -10.21 14.81 22.82
C ALA A 243 -10.20 15.84 21.68
N TYR A 244 -9.61 15.50 20.54
CA TYR A 244 -9.59 16.33 19.33
C TYR A 244 -10.92 16.24 18.55
N LEU A 245 -11.59 15.09 18.61
CA LEU A 245 -12.86 14.85 17.92
C LEU A 245 -14.08 15.34 18.71
N ALA A 246 -13.96 15.44 20.04
CA ALA A 246 -15.03 15.90 20.90
C ALA A 246 -15.44 17.34 20.55
N SER A 247 -16.74 17.55 20.35
CA SER A 247 -17.27 18.89 20.09
C SER A 247 -17.15 19.76 21.34
N THR A 248 -16.65 20.97 21.14
CA THR A 248 -16.55 22.02 22.14
C THR A 248 -17.78 22.92 22.19
N GLY A 249 -18.66 22.81 21.19
CA GLY A 249 -19.77 23.74 20.96
C GLY A 249 -19.38 24.99 20.15
N ASP A 250 -18.09 25.20 19.89
CA ASP A 250 -17.57 26.24 19.00
C ASP A 250 -17.10 25.62 17.67
N PRO A 251 -17.77 25.91 16.54
CA PRO A 251 -17.39 25.37 15.23
C PRO A 251 -15.96 25.73 14.80
N ALA A 252 -15.45 26.89 15.20
CA ALA A 252 -14.10 27.32 14.82
C ALA A 252 -13.03 26.52 15.57
N GLU A 253 -13.22 26.32 16.88
CA GLU A 253 -12.34 25.45 17.68
C GLU A 253 -12.46 23.98 17.24
N ASP A 254 -13.66 23.49 16.96
CA ASP A 254 -13.85 22.11 16.44
C ASP A 254 -13.13 21.91 15.10
N ALA A 255 -13.19 22.89 14.19
CA ALA A 255 -12.44 22.88 12.94
C ALA A 255 -10.92 22.92 13.19
N ARG A 256 -10.45 23.75 14.12
CA ARG A 256 -9.02 23.81 14.50
C ARG A 256 -8.53 22.47 15.03
N ARG A 257 -9.25 21.85 15.97
CA ARG A 257 -8.89 20.54 16.53
C ARG A 257 -8.87 19.45 15.47
N ARG A 258 -9.83 19.45 14.55
CA ARG A 258 -9.84 18.52 13.41
C ARG A 258 -8.64 18.71 12.49
N ALA A 259 -8.23 19.95 12.22
CA ALA A 259 -7.05 20.22 11.41
C ALA A 259 -5.75 19.69 12.07
N LEU A 260 -5.63 19.84 13.40
CA LEU A 260 -4.48 19.38 14.18
C LEU A 260 -4.39 17.84 14.33
N LEU A 261 -5.43 17.08 13.94
CA LEU A 261 -5.39 15.61 14.01
C LEU A 261 -4.27 15.03 13.15
N SER A 262 -3.94 15.67 12.02
CA SER A 262 -2.88 15.22 11.12
C SER A 262 -1.49 15.22 11.78
N GLU A 263 -1.26 16.13 12.74
CA GLU A 263 0.01 16.26 13.46
C GLU A 263 0.17 15.22 14.59
N VAL A 264 -0.94 14.70 15.12
CA VAL A 264 -0.91 13.72 16.22
C VAL A 264 -1.20 12.29 15.75
N ALA A 265 -1.61 12.10 14.50
CA ALA A 265 -1.95 10.81 13.93
C ALA A 265 -0.73 9.90 13.76
N VAL A 266 -0.71 8.80 14.52
CA VAL A 266 0.32 7.76 14.42
C VAL A 266 -0.16 6.65 13.50
N GLY A 267 0.01 6.83 12.19
CA GLY A 267 -0.12 5.77 11.21
C GLY A 267 0.98 4.70 11.33
N VAL A 268 0.85 3.60 10.59
CA VAL A 268 1.91 2.60 10.39
C VAL A 268 2.47 2.73 8.99
N ASP A 269 3.79 2.69 8.84
CA ASP A 269 4.42 2.70 7.51
C ASP A 269 4.11 1.40 6.76
N ASN A 270 3.94 1.49 5.43
CA ASN A 270 3.53 0.36 4.59
C ASN A 270 4.40 -0.90 4.77
N ALA A 271 5.71 -0.72 4.97
CA ALA A 271 6.64 -1.82 5.21
C ALA A 271 6.34 -2.64 6.47
N HIS A 272 5.68 -2.04 7.46
CA HIS A 272 5.34 -2.69 8.73
C HIS A 272 3.88 -3.17 8.79
N VAL A 273 3.06 -2.92 7.77
CA VAL A 273 1.62 -3.24 7.78
C VAL A 273 1.32 -4.71 8.07
N ASN A 274 2.20 -5.64 7.67
CA ASN A 274 2.06 -7.06 7.98
C ASN A 274 2.05 -7.32 9.50
N ALA A 275 2.90 -6.62 10.25
CA ALA A 275 2.90 -6.69 11.72
C ALA A 275 1.61 -6.08 12.32
N PHE A 276 0.84 -5.30 11.58
CA PHE A 276 -0.41 -4.68 12.01
C PHE A 276 -1.62 -5.16 11.18
N SER A 277 -1.70 -6.44 10.81
CA SER A 277 -2.78 -6.94 9.93
C SER A 277 -3.80 -7.88 10.60
N TYR A 278 -3.39 -8.61 11.63
CA TYR A 278 -4.20 -9.63 12.31
C TYR A 278 -4.69 -9.17 13.69
N GLY A 279 -5.50 -10.01 14.35
CA GLY A 279 -5.99 -9.73 15.72
C GLY A 279 -4.84 -9.44 16.69
N ALA A 280 -3.76 -10.22 16.60
CA ALA A 280 -2.45 -9.88 17.12
C ALA A 280 -1.34 -10.45 16.22
N GLU A 281 -0.14 -9.88 16.28
CA GLU A 281 1.05 -10.38 15.61
C GLU A 281 2.32 -10.05 16.41
N LEU A 282 3.41 -10.75 16.13
CA LEU A 282 4.73 -10.43 16.69
C LEU A 282 5.39 -9.28 15.91
N ALA A 283 5.92 -8.30 16.63
CA ALA A 283 6.70 -7.20 16.08
C ALA A 283 8.18 -7.28 16.50
N GLY A 284 9.07 -6.95 15.56
CA GLY A 284 10.51 -6.81 15.81
C GLY A 284 10.90 -5.45 16.39
N PRO A 285 12.19 -5.28 16.74
CA PRO A 285 12.73 -4.02 17.25
C PRO A 285 12.53 -2.84 16.29
N ASP A 286 12.72 -2.99 14.98
CA ASP A 286 12.57 -1.89 14.02
C ASP A 286 11.10 -1.40 13.94
N VAL A 287 10.14 -2.32 14.01
CA VAL A 287 8.71 -1.99 14.07
C VAL A 287 8.38 -1.21 15.35
N ALA A 288 8.91 -1.65 16.49
CA ALA A 288 8.74 -0.97 17.77
C ALA A 288 9.38 0.42 17.74
N LEU A 289 10.63 0.53 17.28
CA LEU A 289 11.37 1.78 17.17
C LEU A 289 10.63 2.80 16.29
N ALA A 290 10.22 2.40 15.08
CA ALA A 290 9.48 3.28 14.17
C ALA A 290 8.16 3.76 14.80
N THR A 291 7.45 2.89 15.52
CA THR A 291 6.20 3.24 16.20
C THR A 291 6.42 4.20 17.37
N LEU A 292 7.45 3.94 18.20
CA LEU A 292 7.77 4.74 19.38
C LEU A 292 8.24 6.16 19.01
N VAL A 293 9.08 6.30 17.99
CA VAL A 293 9.52 7.62 17.49
C VAL A 293 8.32 8.45 17.05
N ARG A 294 7.37 7.86 16.31
CA ARG A 294 6.15 8.56 15.90
C ARG A 294 5.24 8.90 17.08
N CYS A 295 5.15 8.02 18.08
CA CYS A 295 4.45 8.33 19.31
C CYS A 295 5.08 9.51 20.05
N GLN A 296 6.40 9.63 20.04
CA GLN A 296 7.11 10.75 20.65
C GLN A 296 6.82 12.07 19.92
N GLU A 297 6.87 12.08 18.59
CA GLU A 297 6.47 13.24 17.77
C GLU A 297 5.04 13.68 18.09
N ALA A 298 4.10 12.72 18.13
CA ALA A 298 2.71 12.98 18.49
C ALA A 298 2.58 13.55 19.92
N VAL A 299 3.32 13.02 20.91
CA VAL A 299 3.31 13.53 22.29
C VAL A 299 3.80 14.98 22.36
N ARG A 300 4.85 15.33 21.63
CA ARG A 300 5.34 16.72 21.53
C ARG A 300 4.29 17.65 20.94
N ALA A 301 3.64 17.24 19.86
CA ALA A 301 2.54 17.99 19.25
C ALA A 301 1.34 18.14 20.21
N ILE A 302 0.93 17.05 20.86
CA ILE A 302 -0.16 17.07 21.86
C ILE A 302 0.14 18.08 22.99
N ARG A 303 1.40 18.11 23.47
CA ARG A 303 1.84 19.06 24.50
C ARG A 303 1.75 20.51 24.00
N ALA A 304 2.20 20.76 22.77
CA ALA A 304 2.14 22.08 22.14
C ALA A 304 0.69 22.55 21.91
N HIS A 305 -0.23 21.66 21.56
CA HIS A 305 -1.63 22.00 21.29
C HIS A 305 -2.42 22.35 22.55
N GLY A 306 -2.08 21.74 23.70
CA GLY A 306 -2.76 21.97 24.98
C GLY A 306 -4.21 21.48 25.05
N ILE A 307 -4.64 20.60 24.13
CA ILE A 307 -6.04 20.14 24.02
C ILE A 307 -6.38 19.04 25.03
N ALA A 308 -5.48 18.08 25.23
CA ALA A 308 -5.72 16.92 26.09
C ALA A 308 -4.84 16.99 27.35
N PRO A 309 -5.39 16.86 28.57
CA PRO A 309 -4.59 16.81 29.78
C PRO A 309 -3.85 15.47 29.90
N GLY A 310 -2.68 15.47 30.53
CA GLY A 310 -1.93 14.26 30.82
C GLY A 310 -0.50 14.56 31.26
N PRO A 311 0.20 13.58 31.85
CA PRO A 311 1.62 13.70 32.21
C PRO A 311 2.49 13.54 30.95
N TRP A 312 2.31 14.42 29.96
CA TRP A 312 2.93 14.27 28.64
C TRP A 312 4.45 14.36 28.68
N GLU A 313 5.01 15.14 29.61
CA GLU A 313 6.46 15.22 29.83
C GLU A 313 7.03 13.87 30.32
N ALA A 314 6.46 13.30 31.39
CA ALA A 314 6.87 11.99 31.88
C ALA A 314 6.64 10.86 30.84
N ARG A 315 5.59 10.95 30.01
CA ARG A 315 5.38 10.01 28.90
C ARG A 315 6.41 10.17 27.78
N GLU A 316 6.86 11.39 27.51
CA GLU A 316 7.95 11.64 26.56
C GLU A 316 9.26 11.03 27.07
N ASP A 317 9.56 11.18 28.36
CA ASP A 317 10.72 10.54 29.00
C ASP A 317 10.61 9.01 28.95
N TRP A 318 9.45 8.46 29.27
CA TRP A 318 9.19 7.03 29.16
C TRP A 318 9.42 6.54 27.72
N LEU A 319 8.93 7.26 26.71
CA LEU A 319 9.15 6.93 25.29
C LEU A 319 10.63 6.99 24.92
N ASN A 320 11.38 7.99 25.37
CA ASN A 320 12.82 8.09 25.16
C ASN A 320 13.56 6.85 25.66
N GLU A 321 13.26 6.40 26.88
CA GLU A 321 13.87 5.20 27.43
C GLU A 321 13.49 3.94 26.64
N ARG A 322 12.22 3.81 26.22
CA ARG A 322 11.79 2.66 25.40
C ARG A 322 12.45 2.66 24.02
N ILE A 323 12.69 3.85 23.44
CA ILE A 323 13.44 4.01 22.19
C ILE A 323 14.89 3.53 22.38
N ALA A 324 15.55 3.91 23.48
CA ALA A 324 16.91 3.46 23.80
C ALA A 324 16.98 1.93 24.02
N GLU A 325 16.00 1.35 24.71
CA GLU A 325 15.86 -0.11 24.86
C GLU A 325 15.66 -0.80 23.51
N ALA A 326 14.81 -0.26 22.64
CA ALA A 326 14.56 -0.80 21.29
C ALA A 326 15.82 -0.78 20.42
N TRP A 327 16.66 0.26 20.50
CA TRP A 327 17.97 0.30 19.84
C TRP A 327 18.92 -0.77 20.35
N THR A 328 18.94 -0.99 21.68
CA THR A 328 19.77 -2.03 22.31
C THR A 328 19.33 -3.43 21.88
N ASP A 329 18.02 -3.66 21.81
CA ASP A 329 17.42 -4.94 21.39
C ASP A 329 17.59 -5.19 19.88
N ARG A 330 17.53 -4.14 19.07
CA ARG A 330 17.83 -4.19 17.64
C ARG A 330 19.27 -4.62 17.38
N GLY A 331 20.20 -4.04 18.13
CA GLY A 331 21.62 -4.27 17.95
C GLY A 331 22.13 -3.82 16.58
N ALA A 332 23.34 -4.27 16.26
CA ALA A 332 24.06 -3.84 15.06
C ALA A 332 23.78 -4.74 13.83
N PHE A 333 23.24 -5.94 14.05
CA PHE A 333 23.05 -6.95 13.01
C PHE A 333 21.66 -7.63 13.08
N PRO A 334 20.55 -6.86 13.01
CA PRO A 334 19.20 -7.41 13.15
C PRO A 334 18.86 -8.45 12.05
N GLY A 335 19.47 -8.32 10.87
CA GLY A 335 19.27 -9.22 9.73
C GLY A 335 20.15 -10.47 9.71
N ALA A 336 20.96 -10.73 10.74
CA ALA A 336 21.91 -11.86 10.74
C ALA A 336 21.21 -13.21 10.49
N GLY A 337 20.05 -13.43 11.12
CA GLY A 337 19.24 -14.63 10.92
C GLY A 337 18.76 -14.77 9.47
N ALA A 338 18.22 -13.70 8.90
CA ALA A 338 17.73 -13.66 7.53
C ALA A 338 18.85 -13.86 6.50
N ALA A 339 20.03 -13.29 6.76
CA ALA A 339 21.21 -13.49 5.93
C ALA A 339 21.65 -14.96 5.92
N LEU A 340 21.69 -15.64 7.08
CA LEU A 340 22.00 -17.07 7.14
C LEU A 340 21.00 -17.93 6.35
N GLU A 341 19.72 -17.61 6.40
CA GLU A 341 18.71 -18.34 5.63
C GLU A 341 18.83 -18.05 4.13
N ALA A 342 19.16 -16.82 3.74
CA ALA A 342 19.46 -16.45 2.35
C ALA A 342 20.65 -17.25 1.80
N LEU A 343 21.69 -17.48 2.62
CA LEU A 343 22.84 -18.34 2.34
C LEU A 343 22.44 -19.82 2.17
N GLY A 344 21.28 -20.23 2.69
CA GLY A 344 20.79 -21.61 2.63
C GLY A 344 20.91 -22.38 3.96
N LEU A 345 21.24 -21.71 5.06
CA LEU A 345 21.19 -22.33 6.39
C LEU A 345 19.74 -22.31 6.91
N ARG A 346 19.06 -23.46 6.83
CA ARG A 346 17.76 -23.65 7.47
C ARG A 346 17.87 -23.31 8.96
N LEU A 347 16.84 -22.67 9.52
CA LEU A 347 16.76 -22.25 10.93
C LEU A 347 17.74 -21.13 11.34
N GLY A 348 18.27 -20.35 10.39
CA GLY A 348 19.23 -19.27 10.68
C GLY A 348 18.73 -18.24 11.69
N SER A 349 17.47 -17.80 11.55
CA SER A 349 16.86 -16.87 12.52
C SER A 349 16.66 -17.49 13.89
N SER A 350 16.28 -18.77 13.94
CA SER A 350 16.15 -19.51 15.20
C SER A 350 17.48 -19.69 15.91
N LEU A 351 18.55 -20.01 15.16
CA LEU A 351 19.91 -20.15 15.67
C LEU A 351 20.42 -18.84 16.30
N VAL A 352 20.32 -17.71 15.59
CA VAL A 352 20.76 -16.41 16.11
C VAL A 352 19.98 -16.04 17.38
N ARG A 353 18.66 -16.26 17.37
CA ARG A 353 17.81 -16.01 18.54
C ARG A 353 18.19 -16.88 19.74
N GLU A 354 18.49 -18.16 19.53
CA GLU A 354 18.90 -19.06 20.60
C GLU A 354 20.25 -18.65 21.20
N LEU A 355 21.22 -18.28 20.36
CA LEU A 355 22.53 -17.79 20.81
C LEU A 355 22.41 -16.49 21.61
N GLN A 356 21.50 -15.59 21.24
CA GLN A 356 21.21 -14.39 22.00
C GLN A 356 20.50 -14.69 23.32
N ALA A 357 19.51 -15.59 23.29
CA ALA A 357 18.76 -15.99 24.48
C ALA A 357 19.62 -16.74 25.52
N SER A 358 20.60 -17.52 25.07
CA SER A 358 21.57 -18.22 25.94
C SER A 358 22.69 -17.30 26.46
N GLY A 359 22.77 -16.06 25.97
CA GLY A 359 23.88 -15.13 26.27
C GLY A 359 25.21 -15.51 25.61
N THR A 360 25.20 -16.44 24.65
CA THR A 360 26.39 -16.83 23.88
C THR A 360 26.79 -15.78 22.85
N LEU A 361 25.83 -14.97 22.41
CA LEU A 361 26.02 -13.84 21.50
C LEU A 361 25.33 -12.60 22.11
N ALA A 362 26.07 -11.54 22.41
CA ALA A 362 25.45 -10.29 22.87
C ALA A 362 24.70 -9.60 21.71
N SER A 363 23.67 -8.79 22.03
CA SER A 363 22.87 -8.10 21.00
C SER A 363 23.69 -7.08 20.20
N ASP A 364 24.74 -6.53 20.80
CA ASP A 364 25.63 -5.53 20.22
C ASP A 364 27.00 -6.10 19.77
N GLU A 365 27.12 -7.42 19.68
CA GLU A 365 28.32 -8.12 19.21
C GLU A 365 28.24 -8.38 17.69
N ASN A 366 29.39 -8.40 17.00
CA ASN A 366 29.43 -8.85 15.61
C ASN A 366 29.24 -10.37 15.58
N PRO A 367 28.19 -10.90 14.94
CA PRO A 367 27.89 -12.32 15.00
C PRO A 367 28.79 -13.16 14.07
N TRP A 368 29.39 -12.58 13.04
CA TRP A 368 30.07 -13.33 11.97
C TRP A 368 31.30 -14.14 12.41
N PRO A 369 32.14 -13.71 13.37
CA PRO A 369 33.20 -14.56 13.92
C PRO A 369 32.67 -15.89 14.50
N LEU A 370 31.60 -15.83 15.29
CA LEU A 370 30.97 -17.02 15.88
C LEU A 370 30.20 -17.83 14.82
N LEU A 371 29.39 -17.18 14.00
CA LEU A 371 28.61 -17.83 12.95
C LEU A 371 29.49 -18.52 11.91
N GLY A 372 30.59 -17.88 11.50
CA GLY A 372 31.59 -18.47 10.63
C GLY A 372 32.25 -19.70 11.26
N ALA A 373 32.59 -19.64 12.55
CA ALA A 373 33.13 -20.80 13.27
C ALA A 373 32.12 -21.96 13.36
N LEU A 374 30.82 -21.68 13.53
CA LEU A 374 29.76 -22.69 13.50
C LEU A 374 29.62 -23.33 12.11
N LEU A 375 29.55 -22.51 11.05
CA LEU A 375 29.47 -22.95 9.65
C LEU A 375 30.68 -23.81 9.25
N GLU A 376 31.86 -23.44 9.73
CA GLU A 376 33.12 -24.15 9.52
C GLU A 376 33.33 -25.31 10.51
N GLY A 377 32.42 -25.55 11.45
CA GLY A 377 32.52 -26.64 12.44
C GLY A 377 33.69 -26.51 13.40
N ARG A 378 34.22 -25.30 13.54
CA ARG A 378 35.21 -24.93 14.56
C ARG A 378 34.55 -24.63 15.91
N ALA A 379 33.24 -24.37 15.92
CA ALA A 379 32.42 -24.21 17.12
C ALA A 379 31.30 -25.27 17.16
N LYS A 380 30.87 -25.62 18.37
CA LYS A 380 29.77 -26.56 18.60
C LYS A 380 28.42 -25.84 18.46
N SER A 381 27.45 -26.49 17.82
CA SER A 381 26.07 -26.02 17.77
C SER A 381 25.48 -25.89 19.18
N PRO A 382 24.55 -24.95 19.42
CA PRO A 382 23.90 -24.80 20.72
C PRO A 382 22.93 -25.95 21.03
N SER A 383 22.37 -26.57 19.98
CA SER A 383 21.44 -27.69 20.06
C SER A 383 21.58 -28.63 18.86
N PRO A 384 21.32 -29.95 19.01
CA PRO A 384 21.36 -30.92 17.91
C PRO A 384 20.48 -30.57 16.70
N ALA A 385 19.43 -29.76 16.90
CA ALA A 385 18.53 -29.31 15.83
C ALA A 385 19.27 -28.55 14.71
N TYR A 386 20.41 -27.93 15.00
CA TYR A 386 21.18 -27.14 14.03
C TYR A 386 22.30 -27.93 13.34
N ASP A 387 22.61 -29.14 13.80
CA ASP A 387 23.76 -29.92 13.32
C ASP A 387 23.67 -30.23 11.82
N ALA A 388 22.52 -30.73 11.37
CA ALA A 388 22.29 -31.02 9.95
C ALA A 388 22.23 -29.74 9.09
N PRO A 389 21.45 -28.69 9.46
CA PRO A 389 21.49 -27.41 8.76
C PRO A 389 22.89 -26.80 8.61
N LEU A 390 23.69 -26.77 9.68
CA LEU A 390 25.07 -26.26 9.65
C LEU A 390 25.97 -27.07 8.72
N ARG A 391 25.88 -28.42 8.75
CA ARG A 391 26.62 -29.27 7.82
C ARG A 391 26.23 -29.02 6.37
N ASN A 392 24.95 -28.87 6.08
CA ASN A 392 24.43 -28.66 4.73
C ASN A 392 24.85 -27.29 4.16
N ALA A 393 24.84 -26.25 4.99
CA ALA A 393 25.21 -24.90 4.56
C ALA A 393 26.74 -24.68 4.42
N ARG A 394 27.56 -25.55 5.02
CA ARG A 394 29.03 -25.39 5.06
C ARG A 394 29.66 -25.22 3.68
N GLY A 395 29.28 -26.05 2.71
CA GLY A 395 29.84 -25.98 1.35
C GLY A 395 29.59 -24.62 0.71
N THR A 396 28.35 -24.14 0.81
CA THR A 396 27.95 -22.81 0.34
C THR A 396 28.69 -21.70 1.08
N TRP A 397 28.81 -21.79 2.41
CA TRP A 397 29.60 -20.84 3.20
C TRP A 397 31.06 -20.79 2.74
N CYS A 398 31.74 -21.93 2.59
CA CYS A 398 33.13 -21.95 2.14
C CYS A 398 33.31 -21.28 0.77
N HIS A 399 32.36 -21.51 -0.16
CA HIS A 399 32.37 -20.82 -1.45
C HIS A 399 32.17 -19.30 -1.27
N VAL A 400 31.16 -18.88 -0.51
CA VAL A 400 30.88 -17.46 -0.25
C VAL A 400 32.05 -16.78 0.47
N ALA A 401 32.63 -17.41 1.49
CA ALA A 401 33.76 -16.90 2.27
C ALA A 401 35.04 -16.75 1.43
N SER A 402 35.21 -17.55 0.38
CA SER A 402 36.33 -17.43 -0.56
C SER A 402 36.14 -16.34 -1.62
N ASN A 403 34.92 -15.77 -1.76
CA ASN A 403 34.62 -14.62 -2.60
C ASN A 403 34.37 -13.37 -1.73
N PRO A 404 35.34 -12.45 -1.60
CA PRO A 404 35.21 -11.28 -0.71
C PRO A 404 33.95 -10.45 -0.98
N ALA A 405 33.61 -10.17 -2.24
CA ALA A 405 32.42 -9.39 -2.57
C ALA A 405 31.13 -10.08 -2.10
N LYS A 406 31.02 -11.41 -2.25
CA LYS A 406 29.82 -12.14 -1.84
C LYS A 406 29.70 -12.28 -0.33
N ARG A 407 30.81 -12.54 0.34
CA ARG A 407 30.89 -12.57 1.81
C ARG A 407 30.51 -11.22 2.39
N ASP A 408 31.11 -10.15 1.87
CA ASP A 408 30.89 -8.81 2.37
C ASP A 408 29.45 -8.34 2.10
N LEU A 409 28.86 -8.75 0.98
CA LEU A 409 27.44 -8.49 0.71
C LEU A 409 26.56 -9.17 1.78
N LEU A 410 26.85 -10.42 2.13
CA LEU A 410 26.10 -11.13 3.17
C LEU A 410 26.21 -10.41 4.53
N HIS A 411 27.41 -9.91 4.86
CA HIS A 411 27.63 -9.11 6.07
C HIS A 411 26.86 -7.78 6.03
N VAL A 412 26.86 -7.08 4.89
CA VAL A 412 26.09 -5.84 4.71
C VAL A 412 24.59 -6.10 4.84
N LEU A 413 24.05 -7.16 4.22
CA LEU A 413 22.64 -7.51 4.35
C LEU A 413 22.24 -7.82 5.80
N SER A 414 23.14 -8.39 6.60
CA SER A 414 22.87 -8.65 8.02
C SER A 414 22.70 -7.38 8.87
N ARG A 415 23.06 -6.19 8.36
CA ARG A 415 22.87 -4.89 9.02
C ARG A 415 21.42 -4.40 9.00
N PHE A 416 20.60 -4.97 8.14
CA PHE A 416 19.25 -4.51 7.85
C PHE A 416 18.24 -5.51 8.40
N ASP A 417 17.15 -5.05 9.05
CA ASP A 417 16.05 -5.92 9.50
C ASP A 417 15.17 -6.35 8.30
N LEU A 418 15.78 -7.12 7.40
CA LEU A 418 15.13 -7.65 6.20
C LEU A 418 14.28 -8.85 6.57
N THR A 419 13.14 -8.98 5.90
CA THR A 419 12.41 -10.24 5.87
C THR A 419 13.28 -11.33 5.23
N LEU A 420 12.92 -12.59 5.46
CA LEU A 420 13.63 -13.73 4.88
C LEU A 420 13.61 -13.68 3.35
N GLU A 421 12.46 -13.28 2.80
CA GLU A 421 12.24 -13.08 1.37
C GLU A 421 13.11 -11.95 0.82
N ALA A 422 13.12 -10.77 1.46
CA ALA A 422 13.98 -9.66 1.05
C ALA A 422 15.47 -10.02 1.13
N ALA A 423 15.91 -10.70 2.20
CA ALA A 423 17.30 -11.12 2.35
C ALA A 423 17.72 -12.11 1.24
N ALA A 424 16.88 -13.10 0.94
CA ALA A 424 17.12 -14.05 -0.17
C ALA A 424 17.16 -13.33 -1.53
N ARG A 425 16.16 -12.48 -1.79
CA ARG A 425 16.01 -11.69 -3.00
C ARG A 425 17.24 -10.83 -3.25
N TRP A 426 17.74 -10.15 -2.22
CA TRP A 426 18.90 -9.27 -2.34
C TRP A 426 20.24 -10.00 -2.26
N PHE A 427 20.32 -11.20 -1.68
CA PHE A 427 21.56 -11.99 -1.71
C PHE A 427 21.76 -12.71 -3.05
N ARG A 428 20.69 -13.23 -3.66
CA ARG A 428 20.75 -14.04 -4.90
C ARG A 428 20.53 -13.16 -6.13
N THR A 429 21.55 -13.03 -6.98
CA THR A 429 21.57 -12.08 -8.11
C THR A 429 20.41 -12.28 -9.10
N GLU A 430 19.99 -13.53 -9.35
CA GLU A 430 18.87 -13.83 -10.25
C GLU A 430 17.51 -13.40 -9.66
N GLU A 431 17.31 -13.56 -8.35
CA GLU A 431 16.09 -13.09 -7.67
C GLU A 431 16.06 -11.57 -7.63
N ARG A 432 17.20 -10.94 -7.30
CA ARG A 432 17.37 -9.48 -7.30
C ARG A 432 16.98 -8.87 -8.64
N ASN A 433 17.56 -9.38 -9.73
CA ASN A 433 17.34 -8.81 -11.07
C ASN A 433 15.91 -9.03 -11.60
N ARG A 434 15.14 -9.98 -11.03
CA ARG A 434 13.70 -10.13 -11.31
C ARG A 434 12.82 -9.14 -10.54
N ALA A 435 13.37 -8.53 -9.50
CA ALA A 435 12.67 -7.58 -8.63
C ALA A 435 13.12 -6.13 -8.81
N THR A 436 14.00 -5.85 -9.78
CA THR A 436 14.48 -4.51 -10.12
C THR A 436 14.18 -4.18 -11.58
N LEU A 437 14.11 -2.89 -11.92
CA LEU A 437 13.91 -2.47 -13.32
C LEU A 437 15.16 -2.65 -14.18
N ALA A 438 16.34 -2.60 -13.55
CA ALA A 438 17.64 -2.81 -14.18
C ALA A 438 18.48 -3.77 -13.33
N PRO A 439 19.37 -4.58 -13.94
CA PRO A 439 20.26 -5.45 -13.19
C PRO A 439 21.13 -4.69 -12.20
N ILE A 440 21.29 -5.24 -10.99
CA ILE A 440 22.15 -4.69 -9.93
C ILE A 440 23.13 -5.76 -9.47
N ASP A 441 24.42 -5.51 -9.62
CA ASP A 441 25.47 -6.42 -9.19
C ASP A 441 25.90 -6.20 -7.74
N ASP A 442 26.71 -7.12 -7.22
CA ASP A 442 27.17 -7.09 -5.83
C ASP A 442 28.11 -5.88 -5.55
N PRO A 443 29.07 -5.53 -6.42
CA PRO A 443 29.90 -4.33 -6.22
C PRO A 443 29.10 -3.03 -6.11
N LEU A 444 28.05 -2.84 -6.91
CA LEU A 444 27.21 -1.65 -6.84
C LEU A 444 26.52 -1.52 -5.48
N LEU A 445 26.03 -2.64 -4.92
CA LEU A 445 25.41 -2.66 -3.59
C LEU A 445 26.40 -2.39 -2.47
N LEU A 446 27.60 -2.96 -2.56
CA LEU A 446 28.66 -2.72 -1.57
C LEU A 446 29.10 -1.26 -1.54
N ALA A 447 29.15 -0.61 -2.72
CA ALA A 447 29.46 0.81 -2.85
C ALA A 447 28.31 1.71 -2.33
N ASN A 448 27.06 1.27 -2.52
CA ASN A 448 25.88 2.01 -2.07
C ASN A 448 24.70 1.08 -1.70
N PRO A 449 24.53 0.73 -0.41
CA PRO A 449 23.43 -0.11 0.03
C PRO A 449 22.04 0.49 -0.17
N TYR A 450 21.91 1.82 -0.30
CA TYR A 450 20.63 2.47 -0.59
C TYR A 450 20.02 2.07 -1.94
N ARG A 451 20.82 1.48 -2.84
CA ARG A 451 20.30 0.87 -4.07
C ARG A 451 19.21 -0.18 -3.78
N ILE A 452 19.23 -0.80 -2.59
CA ILE A 452 18.19 -1.72 -2.14
C ILE A 452 16.83 -1.01 -2.13
N SER A 453 16.66 0.03 -1.30
CA SER A 453 15.38 0.76 -1.21
C SER A 453 15.03 1.51 -2.48
N GLU A 454 16.03 1.99 -3.24
CA GLU A 454 15.80 2.73 -4.47
C GLU A 454 15.35 1.87 -5.65
N ALA A 455 15.70 0.58 -5.71
CA ALA A 455 15.41 -0.24 -6.88
C ALA A 455 14.45 -1.40 -6.61
N ASP A 456 14.21 -1.76 -5.34
CA ASP A 456 13.31 -2.87 -5.01
C ASP A 456 11.89 -2.58 -5.47
N LEU A 457 11.30 -3.54 -6.17
CA LEU A 457 9.91 -3.53 -6.57
C LEU A 457 9.08 -4.52 -5.74
N GLY A 458 9.67 -5.16 -4.72
CA GLY A 458 9.04 -6.23 -3.93
C GLY A 458 8.79 -7.47 -4.78
N ASP A 459 8.04 -8.44 -4.26
CA ASP A 459 7.55 -9.61 -4.98
C ASP A 459 6.21 -10.11 -4.38
N GLN A 460 5.86 -11.37 -4.64
CA GLN A 460 4.57 -11.94 -4.29
C GLN A 460 4.42 -12.26 -2.82
N ASN A 461 5.55 -12.46 -2.16
CA ASN A 461 5.64 -12.88 -0.78
C ASN A 461 5.98 -11.71 0.14
N ASP A 462 6.50 -10.60 -0.40
CA ASP A 462 7.14 -9.55 0.38
C ASP A 462 7.17 -8.18 -0.34
N PRO A 463 6.82 -7.07 0.33
CA PRO A 463 6.82 -5.73 -0.27
C PRO A 463 8.25 -5.21 -0.57
N PRO A 464 8.38 -4.09 -1.31
CA PRO A 464 9.65 -3.39 -1.46
C PRO A 464 10.29 -3.04 -0.11
N VAL A 465 11.63 -3.18 -0.02
CA VAL A 465 12.36 -2.76 1.18
C VAL A 465 12.31 -1.24 1.35
N PRO A 466 11.87 -0.71 2.51
CA PRO A 466 11.74 0.73 2.72
C PRO A 466 13.10 1.40 2.94
N LEU A 467 13.16 2.71 2.66
CA LEU A 467 14.34 3.54 2.94
C LEU A 467 14.77 3.44 4.41
N SER A 468 13.84 3.48 5.35
CA SER A 468 14.12 3.48 6.78
C SER A 468 14.88 2.22 7.23
N THR A 469 14.54 1.04 6.74
CA THR A 469 15.25 -0.21 7.06
C THR A 469 16.72 -0.15 6.64
N ILE A 470 16.99 0.42 5.46
CA ILE A 470 18.37 0.59 4.98
C ILE A 470 19.08 1.71 5.74
N ASP A 471 18.40 2.83 5.97
CA ASP A 471 18.96 3.99 6.68
C ASP A 471 19.39 3.63 8.11
N LEU A 472 18.58 2.87 8.86
CA LEU A 472 18.91 2.41 10.21
C LEU A 472 20.13 1.46 10.25
N GLY A 473 20.44 0.78 9.15
CA GLY A 473 21.64 -0.06 9.05
C GLY A 473 22.87 0.68 8.55
N VAL A 474 22.69 1.65 7.63
CA VAL A 474 23.78 2.45 7.02
C VAL A 474 24.21 3.61 7.93
N PHE A 475 23.24 4.33 8.51
CA PHE A 475 23.42 5.42 9.46
C PHE A 475 22.70 5.08 10.78
N PRO A 476 23.21 4.09 11.55
CA PRO A 476 22.69 3.78 12.88
C PRO A 476 23.06 4.89 13.88
N ASP A 477 22.69 4.73 15.15
CA ASP A 477 23.17 5.62 16.21
C ASP A 477 24.71 5.60 16.33
N ASP A 478 25.28 6.66 16.91
CA ASP A 478 26.73 6.86 16.94
C ASP A 478 27.46 5.72 17.69
N THR A 479 26.83 5.10 18.69
CA THR A 479 27.41 3.98 19.44
C THR A 479 27.64 2.77 18.53
N VAL A 480 26.62 2.42 17.75
CA VAL A 480 26.70 1.29 16.79
C VAL A 480 27.63 1.64 15.63
N SER A 481 27.59 2.88 15.13
CA SER A 481 28.42 3.33 14.02
C SER A 481 29.92 3.27 14.34
N VAL A 482 30.32 3.68 15.55
CA VAL A 482 31.71 3.64 16.01
C VAL A 482 32.17 2.20 16.28
N LYS A 483 31.33 1.39 16.93
CA LYS A 483 31.69 0.00 17.30
C LYS A 483 31.71 -0.93 16.09
N HIS A 484 30.82 -0.71 15.13
CA HIS A 484 30.60 -1.58 13.95
C HIS A 484 30.46 -0.73 12.67
N PRO A 485 31.55 -0.12 12.18
CA PRO A 485 31.53 0.66 10.95
C PRO A 485 31.21 -0.22 9.74
N LEU A 486 30.54 0.34 8.73
CA LEU A 486 30.30 -0.36 7.46
C LEU A 486 31.60 -0.50 6.66
N PRO A 487 32.12 -1.72 6.46
CA PRO A 487 33.49 -1.91 6.00
C PRO A 487 33.68 -1.73 4.49
N THR A 488 32.61 -1.72 3.69
CA THR A 488 32.71 -1.89 2.22
C THR A 488 32.35 -0.66 1.39
N CYS A 489 31.77 0.36 2.01
CA CYS A 489 31.33 1.55 1.28
C CYS A 489 32.52 2.51 1.10
N THR A 490 32.88 2.81 -0.14
CA THR A 490 33.93 3.79 -0.47
C THR A 490 33.35 4.91 -1.34
N PRO A 491 33.38 6.18 -0.89
CA PRO A 491 33.81 6.62 0.44
C PRO A 491 32.87 6.12 1.55
N PRO A 492 33.35 6.00 2.79
CA PRO A 492 32.49 5.69 3.93
C PRO A 492 31.36 6.72 4.09
N PHE A 493 30.25 6.29 4.66
CA PHE A 493 29.17 7.19 5.04
C PHE A 493 29.58 7.97 6.31
N GLY A 494 29.55 9.30 6.25
CA GLY A 494 30.02 10.13 7.37
C GLY A 494 29.31 11.47 7.57
N ASP A 495 28.52 11.93 6.60
CA ASP A 495 27.72 13.16 6.70
C ASP A 495 26.27 12.83 6.34
N THR A 496 25.32 13.45 7.05
CA THR A 496 23.89 13.23 6.79
C THR A 496 23.48 13.64 5.39
N ARG A 497 24.24 14.52 4.73
CA ARG A 497 24.07 15.02 3.36
C ARG A 497 24.89 14.23 2.33
N ASP A 498 25.34 13.01 2.68
CA ASP A 498 25.97 12.11 1.71
C ASP A 498 25.08 12.02 0.45
N PRO A 499 25.60 12.31 -0.75
CA PRO A 499 24.80 12.37 -1.97
C PRO A 499 24.02 11.07 -2.26
N ARG A 500 24.55 9.91 -1.85
CA ARG A 500 23.86 8.61 -2.02
C ARG A 500 22.63 8.52 -1.13
N ARG A 501 22.73 9.00 0.11
CA ARG A 501 21.62 9.05 1.08
C ARG A 501 20.56 10.08 0.67
N VAL A 502 21.00 11.27 0.24
CA VAL A 502 20.09 12.32 -0.25
C VAL A 502 19.30 11.82 -1.46
N ARG A 503 19.97 11.15 -2.41
CA ARG A 503 19.30 10.53 -3.56
C ARG A 503 18.25 9.51 -3.14
N ALA A 504 18.59 8.61 -2.21
CA ALA A 504 17.65 7.61 -1.70
C ALA A 504 16.44 8.26 -1.02
N GLY A 505 16.67 9.32 -0.25
CA GLY A 505 15.62 10.15 0.35
C GLY A 505 14.71 10.82 -0.70
N LEU A 506 15.30 11.42 -1.73
CA LEU A 506 14.54 12.02 -2.83
C LEU A 506 13.73 10.97 -3.61
N VAL A 507 14.27 9.77 -3.81
CA VAL A 507 13.52 8.66 -4.42
C VAL A 507 12.30 8.27 -3.59
N ASP A 508 12.44 8.16 -2.26
CA ASP A 508 11.31 7.88 -1.35
C ASP A 508 10.27 9.02 -1.37
N VAL A 509 10.71 10.29 -1.30
CA VAL A 509 9.83 11.47 -1.41
C VAL A 509 9.05 11.46 -2.72
N LEU A 510 9.73 11.28 -3.85
CA LEU A 510 9.11 11.34 -5.17
C LEU A 510 8.23 10.13 -5.47
N ARG A 511 8.53 8.95 -4.90
CA ARG A 511 7.66 7.77 -4.99
C ARG A 511 6.36 7.99 -4.25
N ARG A 512 6.41 8.52 -3.02
CA ARG A 512 5.20 8.85 -2.26
C ARG A 512 4.37 9.92 -2.97
N ALA A 513 5.03 10.95 -3.50
CA ALA A 513 4.35 11.94 -4.33
C ALA A 513 3.67 11.30 -5.55
N ALA A 514 4.32 10.34 -6.22
CA ALA A 514 3.73 9.61 -7.34
C ALA A 514 2.57 8.68 -6.93
N GLU A 515 2.58 8.12 -5.72
CA GLU A 515 1.45 7.39 -5.15
C GLU A 515 0.24 8.32 -4.90
N ASP A 516 0.50 9.59 -4.59
CA ASP A 516 -0.51 10.66 -4.47
C ASP A 516 -0.90 11.29 -5.82
N GLY A 517 -0.29 10.84 -6.93
CA GLY A 517 -0.58 11.28 -8.30
C GLY A 517 0.44 12.26 -8.90
N ASP A 518 1.35 12.82 -8.11
CA ASP A 518 2.33 13.82 -8.56
C ASP A 518 3.50 13.17 -9.32
N THR A 519 3.76 13.59 -10.55
CA THR A 519 4.92 13.12 -11.34
C THR A 519 6.14 14.04 -11.26
N LEU A 520 5.98 15.21 -10.66
CA LEU A 520 6.96 16.29 -10.58
C LEU A 520 6.73 17.08 -9.29
N LEU A 521 7.80 17.44 -8.58
CA LEU A 521 7.75 18.37 -7.44
C LEU A 521 8.63 19.59 -7.71
N SER A 522 8.25 20.74 -7.16
CA SER A 522 9.18 21.87 -7.09
C SER A 522 10.40 21.48 -6.24
N ALA A 523 11.57 22.01 -6.57
CA ALA A 523 12.79 21.69 -5.84
C ALA A 523 12.70 22.10 -4.36
N GLY A 524 12.04 23.22 -4.05
CA GLY A 524 11.79 23.69 -2.69
C GLY A 524 10.91 22.74 -1.89
N GLU A 525 9.85 22.23 -2.51
CA GLU A 525 8.98 21.23 -1.89
C GLU A 525 9.71 19.91 -1.66
N ALA A 526 10.48 19.44 -2.64
CA ALA A 526 11.22 18.19 -2.52
C ALA A 526 12.25 18.23 -1.38
N VAL A 527 13.03 19.32 -1.23
CA VAL A 527 13.97 19.45 -0.11
C VAL A 527 13.27 19.61 1.24
N THR A 528 12.07 20.21 1.27
CA THR A 528 11.26 20.33 2.49
C THR A 528 10.73 18.95 2.93
N ARG A 529 10.14 18.18 2.00
CA ARG A 529 9.70 16.81 2.26
C ARG A 529 10.87 15.88 2.64
N LEU A 530 12.04 16.09 2.02
CA LEU A 530 13.29 15.38 2.35
C LEU A 530 13.74 15.62 3.80
N ALA A 531 13.71 16.87 4.24
CA ALA A 531 14.03 17.24 5.63
C ALA A 531 13.01 16.68 6.64
N GLY A 532 11.78 16.41 6.20
CA GLY A 532 10.71 15.78 6.97
C GLY A 532 10.66 14.25 6.88
N LEU A 533 11.65 13.59 6.27
CA LEU A 533 11.69 12.13 6.20
C LEU A 533 11.75 11.51 7.59
N ARG A 534 11.02 10.41 7.78
CA ARG A 534 10.97 9.64 9.03
C ARG A 534 12.16 8.70 9.14
N VAL A 535 13.36 9.27 9.22
CA VAL A 535 14.62 8.56 9.46
C VAL A 535 15.33 9.19 10.66
N GLY A 536 16.27 8.48 11.29
CA GLY A 536 16.84 8.90 12.58
C GLY A 536 17.47 10.30 12.56
N ARG A 537 18.12 10.69 11.45
CA ARG A 537 18.67 12.04 11.23
C ARG A 537 18.43 12.47 9.78
N PRO A 538 17.31 13.14 9.45
CA PRO A 538 16.97 13.42 8.06
C PRO A 538 18.02 14.29 7.35
N PRO A 539 18.29 14.04 6.06
CA PRO A 539 19.16 14.91 5.28
C PRO A 539 18.52 16.29 5.09
N VAL A 540 19.24 17.35 5.48
CA VAL A 540 18.84 18.73 5.22
C VAL A 540 19.82 19.34 4.22
N VAL A 541 19.31 19.67 3.03
CA VAL A 541 20.09 20.29 1.95
C VAL A 541 19.33 21.48 1.37
N PRO A 542 20.03 22.57 0.98
CA PRO A 542 19.40 23.68 0.29
C PRO A 542 19.07 23.32 -1.16
N VAL A 543 18.14 24.05 -1.79
CA VAL A 543 17.74 23.80 -3.20
C VAL A 543 18.93 23.76 -4.17
N HIS A 544 19.90 24.67 -4.02
CA HIS A 544 21.08 24.73 -4.88
C HIS A 544 22.01 23.51 -4.74
N TRP A 545 21.87 22.71 -3.68
CA TRP A 545 22.61 21.46 -3.53
C TRP A 545 22.23 20.46 -4.63
N LEU A 546 20.96 20.45 -5.06
CA LEU A 546 20.48 19.54 -6.12
C LEU A 546 21.23 19.78 -7.43
N GLU A 547 21.43 21.05 -7.77
CA GLU A 547 22.17 21.48 -8.96
C GLU A 547 23.62 21.01 -8.92
N GLY A 548 24.30 21.21 -7.79
CA GLY A 548 25.68 20.80 -7.60
C GLY A 548 25.92 19.29 -7.57
N ASN A 549 24.87 18.47 -7.47
CA ASN A 549 24.96 17.01 -7.34
C ASN A 549 24.19 16.24 -8.43
N ARG A 550 23.87 16.89 -9.56
CA ARG A 550 23.12 16.28 -10.68
C ARG A 550 23.64 14.92 -11.11
N ASP A 551 24.96 14.76 -11.22
CA ASP A 551 25.58 13.53 -11.70
C ASP A 551 25.29 12.33 -10.79
N VAL A 552 25.32 12.54 -9.47
CA VAL A 552 25.00 11.48 -8.50
C VAL A 552 23.51 11.19 -8.54
N LEU A 553 22.67 12.22 -8.67
CA LEU A 553 21.21 12.11 -8.71
C LEU A 553 20.69 11.39 -9.97
N ALA A 554 21.31 11.62 -11.13
CA ALA A 554 20.81 11.27 -12.46
C ALA A 554 20.41 9.79 -12.64
N ALA A 555 21.01 8.89 -11.86
CA ALA A 555 20.64 7.47 -11.86
C ALA A 555 19.16 7.23 -11.54
N GLU A 556 18.55 8.05 -10.67
CA GLU A 556 17.16 7.87 -10.23
C GLU A 556 16.33 9.15 -10.18
N VAL A 557 16.98 10.33 -10.13
CA VAL A 557 16.32 11.63 -9.97
C VAL A 557 16.84 12.59 -11.04
N GLN A 558 15.93 13.22 -11.77
CA GLN A 558 16.22 14.30 -12.71
C GLN A 558 15.96 15.63 -12.02
N VAL A 559 16.92 16.54 -12.12
CA VAL A 559 16.76 17.97 -11.78
C VAL A 559 16.44 18.71 -13.08
N LEU A 560 15.41 19.56 -13.07
CA LEU A 560 14.86 20.20 -14.26
C LEU A 560 14.55 21.66 -13.96
N ASP A 561 14.49 22.46 -15.02
CA ASP A 561 13.99 23.82 -15.00
C ASP A 561 12.67 23.84 -15.79
N VAL A 562 11.56 24.07 -15.09
CA VAL A 562 10.21 24.01 -15.65
C VAL A 562 9.70 25.43 -15.84
N LEU A 563 9.07 25.72 -16.98
CA LEU A 563 8.46 27.03 -17.23
C LEU A 563 7.24 27.19 -16.32
N ALA A 564 7.29 28.17 -15.43
CA ALA A 564 6.21 28.51 -14.50
C ALA A 564 5.12 29.33 -15.17
N ASP A 565 5.53 30.16 -16.13
CA ASP A 565 4.67 31.01 -16.94
C ASP A 565 5.16 30.95 -18.40
N PRO A 566 4.35 30.39 -19.32
CA PRO A 566 4.68 30.35 -20.74
C PRO A 566 4.96 31.73 -21.35
N ASP A 567 4.32 32.78 -20.84
CA ASP A 567 4.38 34.15 -21.38
C ASP A 567 5.46 34.99 -20.66
N GLY A 568 5.68 34.75 -19.37
CA GLY A 568 6.63 35.47 -18.53
C GLY A 568 8.07 34.93 -18.54
N GLY A 569 8.29 33.72 -19.06
CA GLY A 569 9.62 33.09 -19.18
C GLY A 569 10.29 32.73 -17.84
N ALA A 570 9.58 32.87 -16.72
CA ALA A 570 10.07 32.49 -15.41
C ALA A 570 10.18 30.96 -15.33
N SER A 571 11.35 30.46 -14.92
CA SER A 571 11.57 29.04 -14.69
C SER A 571 11.63 28.72 -13.20
N LEU A 572 11.07 27.58 -12.83
CA LEU A 572 11.10 27.02 -11.49
C LEU A 572 11.93 25.74 -11.51
N PRO A 573 12.93 25.62 -10.62
CA PRO A 573 13.66 24.38 -10.45
C PRO A 573 12.71 23.32 -9.89
N ALA A 574 12.75 22.13 -10.48
CA ALA A 574 11.89 21.01 -10.15
C ALA A 574 12.69 19.70 -10.18
N VAL A 575 12.14 18.67 -9.55
CA VAL A 575 12.70 17.33 -9.55
C VAL A 575 11.64 16.28 -9.82
N GLN A 576 12.04 15.22 -10.51
CA GLN A 576 11.19 14.05 -10.77
C GLN A 576 12.03 12.78 -10.79
N LEU A 577 11.38 11.62 -10.64
CA LEU A 577 12.05 10.34 -10.85
C LEU A 577 12.46 10.19 -12.32
N THR A 578 13.63 9.61 -12.57
CA THR A 578 14.17 9.43 -13.93
C THR A 578 13.20 8.65 -14.82
N ASN A 579 12.58 7.58 -14.30
CA ASN A 579 11.62 6.77 -15.04
C ASN A 579 10.32 7.53 -15.40
N ARG A 580 9.91 8.52 -14.60
CA ARG A 580 8.77 9.41 -14.90
C ARG A 580 9.13 10.32 -16.06
N GLY A 581 10.33 10.90 -16.02
CA GLY A 581 10.83 11.71 -17.12
C GLY A 581 10.94 10.94 -18.44
N GLU A 582 11.32 9.67 -18.40
CA GLU A 582 11.30 8.80 -19.58
C GLU A 582 9.88 8.54 -20.10
N THR A 583 8.92 8.30 -19.20
CA THR A 583 7.50 8.13 -19.55
C THR A 583 6.94 9.41 -20.19
N ALA A 584 7.12 10.57 -19.56
CA ALA A 584 6.68 11.86 -20.09
C ALA A 584 7.30 12.15 -21.48
N LYS A 585 8.62 11.94 -21.64
CA LYS A 585 9.31 12.08 -22.95
C LYS A 585 8.77 11.11 -24.01
N TYR A 586 8.46 9.87 -23.62
CA TYR A 586 7.86 8.90 -24.54
C TYR A 586 6.48 9.35 -24.99
N LEU A 587 5.60 9.70 -24.04
CA LEU A 587 4.23 10.12 -24.31
C LEU A 587 4.20 11.38 -25.16
N GLY A 588 4.94 12.43 -24.76
CA GLY A 588 5.02 13.68 -25.52
C GLY A 588 5.43 13.45 -26.97
N ARG A 589 6.53 12.72 -27.20
CA ARG A 589 7.02 12.39 -28.55
C ARG A 589 6.00 11.61 -29.39
N VAL A 590 5.32 10.62 -28.81
CA VAL A 590 4.37 9.77 -29.54
C VAL A 590 3.08 10.55 -29.85
N LEU A 591 2.51 11.23 -28.85
CA LEU A 591 1.24 11.94 -28.97
C LEU A 591 1.38 13.15 -29.89
N GLU A 592 2.42 13.97 -29.73
CA GLU A 592 2.64 15.15 -30.57
C GLU A 592 2.82 14.78 -32.04
N LYS A 593 3.67 13.78 -32.32
CA LYS A 593 3.92 13.30 -33.69
C LYS A 593 2.65 12.75 -34.35
N ARG A 594 1.73 12.17 -33.58
CA ARG A 594 0.46 11.64 -34.10
C ARG A 594 -0.60 12.73 -34.23
N ALA A 595 -0.66 13.70 -33.32
CA ALA A 595 -1.56 14.86 -33.41
C ALA A 595 -1.31 15.65 -34.70
N GLY A 596 -0.04 15.83 -35.07
CA GLY A 596 0.36 16.54 -36.29
C GLY A 596 0.08 15.80 -37.61
N LYS A 597 -0.49 14.59 -37.60
CA LYS A 597 -0.68 13.77 -38.82
C LYS A 597 -2.16 13.52 -39.14
N ALA A 598 -2.57 13.97 -40.32
CA ALA A 598 -3.87 13.66 -40.89
C ALA A 598 -3.95 12.22 -41.44
N VAL A 599 -5.18 11.72 -41.51
CA VAL A 599 -5.58 10.48 -42.17
C VAL A 599 -6.69 10.84 -43.17
N PRO A 600 -6.72 10.25 -44.37
CA PRO A 600 -7.83 10.50 -45.31
C PRO A 600 -9.20 10.23 -44.67
N SER A 601 -10.18 11.05 -45.07
CA SER A 601 -11.58 10.83 -44.71
C SER A 601 -12.03 9.44 -45.11
N THR A 602 -12.93 8.86 -44.30
CA THR A 602 -13.55 7.58 -44.62
C THR A 602 -14.64 7.73 -45.70
N GLY A 603 -15.13 8.95 -45.94
CA GLY A 603 -16.25 9.22 -46.84
C GLY A 603 -17.60 8.68 -46.34
N GLU A 604 -17.70 8.38 -45.04
CA GLU A 604 -18.93 7.86 -44.41
C GLU A 604 -19.97 8.97 -44.21
N ASP A 605 -21.25 8.64 -44.37
CA ASP A 605 -22.34 9.52 -43.95
C ASP A 605 -22.58 9.36 -42.44
N TRP A 606 -21.84 10.14 -41.66
CA TRP A 606 -21.91 10.08 -40.20
C TRP A 606 -23.30 10.39 -39.65
N THR A 607 -24.05 11.29 -40.30
CA THR A 607 -25.42 11.64 -39.88
C THR A 607 -26.36 10.45 -40.04
N ALA A 608 -26.27 9.73 -41.15
CA ALA A 608 -27.05 8.51 -41.37
C ALA A 608 -26.69 7.41 -40.34
N LEU A 609 -25.40 7.22 -40.05
CA LEU A 609 -24.95 6.23 -39.05
C LEU A 609 -25.38 6.59 -37.62
N LEU A 610 -25.37 7.87 -37.25
CA LEU A 610 -25.87 8.37 -35.97
C LEU A 610 -27.38 8.13 -35.82
N ARG A 611 -28.17 8.48 -36.84
CA ARG A 611 -29.63 8.23 -36.86
C ARG A 611 -29.96 6.75 -36.74
N ALA A 612 -29.25 5.90 -37.48
CA ALA A 612 -29.43 4.45 -37.38
C ALA A 612 -29.15 3.94 -35.96
N ARG A 613 -28.11 4.48 -35.30
CA ARG A 613 -27.78 4.10 -33.93
C ARG A 613 -28.81 4.55 -32.90
N LEU A 614 -29.35 5.76 -33.04
CA LEU A 614 -30.38 6.30 -32.15
C LEU A 614 -31.70 5.52 -32.27
N ALA A 615 -32.06 5.10 -33.50
CA ALA A 615 -33.23 4.26 -33.74
C ALA A 615 -33.16 2.91 -33.00
N GLU A 616 -32.00 2.26 -32.97
CA GLU A 616 -31.78 1.00 -32.23
C GLU A 616 -31.90 1.17 -30.70
N GLN A 617 -31.71 2.38 -30.19
CA GLN A 617 -31.85 2.69 -28.77
C GLN A 617 -33.25 3.19 -28.41
N GLU A 618 -34.19 3.12 -29.37
CA GLU A 618 -35.56 3.63 -29.23
C GLU A 618 -35.59 5.11 -28.79
N VAL A 619 -34.58 5.89 -29.21
CA VAL A 619 -34.50 7.33 -28.94
C VAL A 619 -35.03 8.05 -30.18
N PRO A 620 -36.28 8.56 -30.16
CA PRO A 620 -36.82 9.31 -31.28
C PRO A 620 -36.10 10.65 -31.40
N VAL A 621 -35.50 10.92 -32.56
CA VAL A 621 -35.08 12.27 -32.92
C VAL A 621 -36.22 12.89 -33.72
N ALA A 622 -36.97 13.78 -33.10
CA ALA A 622 -38.00 14.54 -33.82
C ALA A 622 -37.32 15.55 -34.75
N ASP A 623 -37.68 15.55 -36.03
CA ASP A 623 -37.16 16.51 -37.01
C ASP A 623 -37.51 17.98 -36.70
N GLY A 624 -38.31 18.25 -35.67
CA GLY A 624 -38.61 19.60 -35.18
C GLY A 624 -37.82 20.07 -33.95
N ASP A 625 -36.97 19.23 -33.35
CA ASP A 625 -36.15 19.62 -32.19
C ASP A 625 -34.80 20.21 -32.66
N GLU A 626 -34.72 21.54 -32.65
CA GLU A 626 -33.54 22.30 -33.06
C GLU A 626 -32.28 21.89 -32.28
N ARG A 627 -32.41 21.62 -30.97
CA ARG A 627 -31.28 21.21 -30.12
C ARG A 627 -30.79 19.80 -30.48
N ALA A 628 -31.71 18.88 -30.77
CA ALA A 628 -31.36 17.54 -31.23
C ALA A 628 -30.66 17.57 -32.61
N GLN A 629 -31.08 18.46 -33.51
CA GLN A 629 -30.42 18.68 -34.79
C GLN A 629 -29.02 19.28 -34.63
N THR A 630 -28.86 20.29 -33.76
CA THR A 630 -27.53 20.85 -33.45
C THR A 630 -26.60 19.79 -32.86
N ALA A 631 -27.10 18.98 -31.92
CA ALA A 631 -26.32 17.88 -31.33
C ALA A 631 -25.90 16.85 -32.38
N LEU A 632 -26.80 16.46 -33.30
CA LEU A 632 -26.47 15.55 -34.39
C LEU A 632 -25.41 16.11 -35.34
N ALA A 633 -25.52 17.39 -35.70
CA ALA A 633 -24.53 18.05 -36.56
C ALA A 633 -23.16 18.13 -35.87
N GLU A 634 -23.12 18.48 -34.58
CA GLU A 634 -21.90 18.50 -33.77
C GLU A 634 -21.27 17.09 -33.68
N GLN A 635 -22.08 16.07 -33.41
CA GLN A 635 -21.63 14.67 -33.33
C GLN A 635 -21.10 14.15 -34.68
N ALA A 636 -21.73 14.52 -35.80
CA ALA A 636 -21.26 14.15 -37.14
C ALA A 636 -19.93 14.84 -37.48
N ALA A 637 -19.79 16.12 -37.16
CA ALA A 637 -18.53 16.85 -37.30
C ALA A 637 -17.42 16.27 -36.41
N ALA A 638 -17.76 15.89 -35.18
CA ALA A 638 -16.84 15.21 -34.27
C ALA A 638 -16.37 13.85 -34.83
N LEU A 639 -17.27 13.05 -35.40
CA LEU A 639 -16.93 11.78 -36.06
C LEU A 639 -15.95 11.97 -37.23
N GLU A 640 -16.18 12.97 -38.07
CA GLU A 640 -15.26 13.28 -39.16
C GLU A 640 -13.89 13.72 -38.63
N ARG A 641 -13.87 14.57 -37.59
CA ARG A 641 -12.63 15.06 -36.99
C ARG A 641 -11.82 13.95 -36.34
N ILE A 642 -12.46 13.07 -35.56
CA ILE A 642 -11.74 11.96 -34.88
C ILE A 642 -11.28 10.87 -35.84
N THR A 643 -11.85 10.77 -37.04
CA THR A 643 -11.47 9.76 -38.04
C THR A 643 -10.48 10.26 -39.09
N THR A 644 -10.22 11.56 -39.15
CA THR A 644 -9.27 12.18 -40.09
C THR A 644 -7.91 12.51 -39.47
N ARG A 645 -7.62 12.01 -38.28
CA ARG A 645 -6.36 12.24 -37.55
C ARG A 645 -5.73 10.95 -37.03
N ARG A 646 -4.40 10.94 -36.90
CA ARG A 646 -3.68 9.78 -36.33
C ARG A 646 -3.79 9.70 -34.81
N LEU A 647 -3.98 10.83 -34.14
CA LEU A 647 -4.43 10.96 -32.77
C LEU A 647 -5.62 11.93 -32.78
N ALA A 648 -6.69 11.56 -32.11
CA ALA A 648 -7.80 12.46 -31.85
C ALA A 648 -8.27 12.31 -30.40
N VAL A 649 -8.79 13.40 -29.85
CA VAL A 649 -9.36 13.47 -28.52
C VAL A 649 -10.81 13.91 -28.62
N LEU A 650 -11.73 13.10 -28.10
CA LEU A 650 -13.16 13.42 -28.03
C LEU A 650 -13.52 13.79 -26.58
N VAL A 651 -13.78 15.08 -26.36
CA VAL A 651 -14.16 15.63 -25.06
C VAL A 651 -15.67 15.90 -25.03
N GLY A 652 -16.31 15.57 -23.92
CA GLY A 652 -17.69 15.99 -23.68
C GLY A 652 -18.14 15.61 -22.27
N ARG A 653 -19.11 16.34 -21.73
CA ARG A 653 -19.68 16.07 -20.41
C ARG A 653 -20.55 14.82 -20.38
N ALA A 654 -20.98 14.43 -19.19
CA ALA A 654 -22.03 13.45 -19.05
C ALA A 654 -23.32 13.97 -19.74
N GLY A 655 -23.89 13.19 -20.66
CA GLY A 655 -25.11 13.56 -21.39
C GLY A 655 -24.90 14.23 -22.76
N THR A 656 -23.67 14.50 -23.21
CA THR A 656 -23.40 15.08 -24.54
C THR A 656 -23.38 14.06 -25.70
N GLY A 657 -23.59 12.77 -25.38
CA GLY A 657 -23.71 11.72 -26.38
C GLY A 657 -22.39 11.12 -26.88
N LYS A 658 -21.27 11.23 -26.13
CA LYS A 658 -19.99 10.54 -26.44
C LYS A 658 -20.19 9.08 -26.83
N THR A 659 -20.98 8.36 -26.05
CA THR A 659 -21.30 6.96 -26.26
C THR A 659 -22.12 6.71 -27.55
N THR A 660 -22.96 7.66 -27.95
CA THR A 660 -23.69 7.62 -29.23
C THR A 660 -22.72 7.78 -30.40
N VAL A 661 -21.78 8.72 -30.30
CA VAL A 661 -20.68 8.90 -31.26
C VAL A 661 -19.89 7.60 -31.43
N LEU A 662 -19.47 6.96 -30.34
CA LEU A 662 -18.74 5.68 -30.41
C LEU A 662 -19.59 4.53 -31.00
N GLY A 663 -20.89 4.52 -30.71
CA GLY A 663 -21.82 3.57 -31.31
C GLY A 663 -21.94 3.74 -32.82
N ALA A 664 -22.01 4.98 -33.32
CA ALA A 664 -22.04 5.27 -34.76
C ALA A 664 -20.68 4.98 -35.43
N LEU A 665 -19.57 5.31 -34.76
CA LEU A 665 -18.21 5.02 -35.23
C LEU A 665 -18.03 3.52 -35.53
N GLN A 666 -18.52 2.65 -34.62
CA GLN A 666 -18.44 1.20 -34.79
C GLN A 666 -19.17 0.70 -36.04
N ARG A 667 -20.17 1.43 -36.57
CA ARG A 667 -20.96 1.01 -37.74
C ARG A 667 -20.26 1.25 -39.06
N SER A 668 -19.17 2.02 -39.09
CA SER A 668 -18.39 2.23 -40.31
C SER A 668 -17.76 0.92 -40.77
N ARG A 669 -18.20 0.41 -41.92
CA ARG A 669 -17.64 -0.81 -42.51
C ARG A 669 -16.18 -0.62 -42.89
N TYR A 670 -15.81 0.58 -43.32
CA TYR A 670 -14.43 0.95 -43.60
C TYR A 670 -13.56 0.77 -42.36
N LEU A 671 -13.96 1.32 -41.21
CA LEU A 671 -13.19 1.21 -39.97
C LEU A 671 -13.14 -0.23 -39.45
N GLN A 672 -14.26 -0.97 -39.52
CA GLN A 672 -14.31 -2.38 -39.13
C GLN A 672 -13.33 -3.25 -39.94
N SER A 673 -13.25 -3.04 -41.27
CA SER A 673 -12.34 -3.79 -42.15
C SER A 673 -10.86 -3.58 -41.81
N GLY A 674 -10.52 -2.43 -41.21
CA GLY A 674 -9.18 -2.11 -40.74
C GLY A 674 -8.86 -2.63 -39.34
N GLY A 675 -9.82 -3.27 -38.68
CA GLY A 675 -9.72 -3.73 -37.29
C GLY A 675 -9.92 -2.60 -36.28
N MET A 676 -10.84 -2.81 -35.34
CA MET A 676 -11.15 -1.87 -34.27
C MET A 676 -10.92 -2.49 -32.90
N LEU A 677 -10.24 -1.74 -32.02
CA LEU A 677 -10.03 -2.11 -30.61
C LEU A 677 -10.69 -1.07 -29.71
N PHE A 678 -11.47 -1.54 -28.74
CA PHE A 678 -12.12 -0.71 -27.73
C PHE A 678 -11.58 -1.06 -26.34
N LEU A 679 -11.05 -0.06 -25.64
CA LEU A 679 -10.47 -0.17 -24.31
C LEU A 679 -11.16 0.80 -23.34
N ALA A 680 -11.18 0.45 -22.06
CA ALA A 680 -11.59 1.33 -20.97
C ALA A 680 -10.78 0.99 -19.70
N PRO A 681 -10.63 1.91 -18.74
CA PRO A 681 -9.85 1.67 -17.51
C PRO A 681 -10.50 0.65 -16.56
N THR A 682 -11.84 0.65 -16.45
CA THR A 682 -12.56 -0.17 -15.46
C THR A 682 -13.48 -1.21 -16.09
N GLY A 683 -13.70 -2.34 -15.41
CA GLY A 683 -14.59 -3.40 -15.89
C GLY A 683 -16.03 -2.91 -16.13
N LYS A 684 -16.54 -2.00 -15.29
CA LYS A 684 -17.86 -1.39 -15.47
C LYS A 684 -17.93 -0.52 -16.72
N ALA A 685 -16.90 0.27 -17.00
CA ALA A 685 -16.81 1.07 -18.22
C ALA A 685 -16.71 0.19 -19.46
N THR A 686 -15.90 -0.88 -19.42
CA THR A 686 -15.79 -1.87 -20.50
C THR A 686 -17.13 -2.52 -20.84
N VAL A 687 -17.92 -2.95 -19.83
CA VAL A 687 -19.25 -3.53 -20.06
C VAL A 687 -20.20 -2.54 -20.74
N ARG A 688 -20.22 -1.28 -20.27
CA ARG A 688 -21.03 -0.21 -20.87
C ARG A 688 -20.59 0.06 -22.31
N LEU A 689 -19.29 0.16 -22.55
CA LEU A 689 -18.71 0.37 -23.87
C LEU A 689 -19.11 -0.77 -24.82
N ALA A 690 -18.98 -2.02 -24.40
CA ALA A 690 -19.36 -3.20 -25.19
C ALA A 690 -20.86 -3.23 -25.53
N GLN A 691 -21.74 -2.94 -24.56
CA GLN A 691 -23.19 -2.85 -24.80
C GLN A 691 -23.53 -1.75 -25.81
N LYS A 692 -22.76 -0.66 -25.82
CA LYS A 692 -23.05 0.52 -26.62
C LYS A 692 -22.42 0.50 -28.00
N THR A 693 -21.34 -0.24 -28.20
CA THR A 693 -20.71 -0.45 -29.52
C THR A 693 -21.12 -1.77 -30.16
N GLY A 694 -21.72 -2.71 -29.40
CA GLY A 694 -22.09 -4.02 -29.92
C GLY A 694 -20.90 -4.93 -30.24
N THR A 695 -19.71 -4.60 -29.74
CA THR A 695 -18.48 -5.39 -29.94
C THR A 695 -17.77 -5.67 -28.61
N ARG A 696 -16.79 -6.57 -28.65
CA ARG A 696 -15.96 -6.89 -27.49
C ARG A 696 -15.06 -5.70 -27.16
N ALA A 697 -15.14 -5.25 -25.91
CA ALA A 697 -14.21 -4.29 -25.32
C ALA A 697 -13.39 -4.97 -24.22
N TYR A 698 -12.23 -4.42 -23.92
CA TYR A 698 -11.36 -4.90 -22.84
C TYR A 698 -11.08 -3.81 -21.83
N THR A 699 -10.76 -4.19 -20.60
CA THR A 699 -10.07 -3.25 -19.72
C THR A 699 -8.64 -3.04 -20.20
N VAL A 700 -8.04 -1.88 -19.95
CA VAL A 700 -6.61 -1.64 -20.26
C VAL A 700 -5.73 -2.71 -19.60
N ALA A 701 -5.97 -3.05 -18.33
CA ALA A 701 -5.24 -4.11 -17.63
C ALA A 701 -5.39 -5.48 -18.31
N GLN A 702 -6.60 -5.87 -18.75
CA GLN A 702 -6.80 -7.13 -19.49
C GLN A 702 -6.05 -7.15 -20.82
N PHE A 703 -6.08 -6.04 -21.56
CA PHE A 703 -5.35 -5.90 -22.82
C PHE A 703 -3.84 -6.02 -22.59
N LEU A 704 -3.29 -5.29 -21.62
CA LEU A 704 -1.88 -5.37 -21.27
C LEU A 704 -1.48 -6.78 -20.82
N HIS A 705 -2.31 -7.44 -20.01
CA HIS A 705 -2.06 -8.80 -19.55
C HIS A 705 -2.01 -9.81 -20.72
N GLN A 706 -2.92 -9.72 -21.68
CA GLN A 706 -2.92 -10.55 -22.90
C GLN A 706 -1.65 -10.39 -23.75
N HIS A 707 -0.96 -9.27 -23.61
CA HIS A 707 0.28 -8.96 -24.32
C HIS A 707 1.54 -9.04 -23.44
N ASN A 708 1.48 -9.72 -22.28
CA ASN A 708 2.60 -9.86 -21.34
C ASN A 708 3.20 -8.51 -20.90
N ARG A 709 2.35 -7.48 -20.77
CA ARG A 709 2.70 -6.12 -20.38
C ARG A 709 2.02 -5.67 -19.08
N TYR A 710 1.58 -6.63 -18.28
CA TYR A 710 0.98 -6.36 -16.97
C TYR A 710 1.58 -7.28 -15.92
N ASP A 711 2.13 -6.67 -14.89
CA ASP A 711 2.58 -7.36 -13.68
C ASP A 711 1.36 -7.60 -12.80
N GLY A 712 0.70 -8.76 -13.00
CA GLY A 712 -0.47 -9.15 -12.23
C GLY A 712 -0.19 -9.33 -10.73
N LEU A 713 1.09 -9.37 -10.36
CA LEU A 713 1.49 -9.51 -8.98
C LEU A 713 1.55 -8.16 -8.27
N ARG A 714 2.22 -7.20 -8.89
CA ARG A 714 2.37 -5.83 -8.35
C ARG A 714 1.27 -4.88 -8.83
N GLN A 715 0.29 -5.39 -9.59
CA GLN A 715 -0.84 -4.65 -10.15
C GLN A 715 -0.40 -3.40 -10.92
N ARG A 716 0.60 -3.54 -11.78
CA ARG A 716 1.18 -2.42 -12.54
C ARG A 716 1.48 -2.76 -13.99
N PRO A 717 1.45 -1.77 -14.90
CA PRO A 717 1.93 -1.96 -16.26
C PRO A 717 3.43 -2.29 -16.32
N LEU A 718 3.83 -3.03 -17.37
CA LEU A 718 5.22 -3.31 -17.70
C LEU A 718 5.60 -2.61 -19.00
N PHE A 719 6.79 -2.00 -19.00
CA PHE A 719 7.36 -1.37 -20.18
C PHE A 719 8.33 -2.30 -20.89
N SER A 720 8.58 -2.04 -22.17
CA SER A 720 9.67 -2.70 -22.89
C SER A 720 10.99 -2.42 -22.17
N PRO A 721 11.78 -3.45 -21.85
CA PRO A 721 13.04 -3.22 -21.15
C PRO A 721 14.05 -2.53 -22.09
N PRO A 722 15.09 -1.88 -21.55
CA PRO A 722 16.15 -1.27 -22.35
C PRO A 722 16.77 -2.29 -23.33
N LYS A 723 17.20 -1.82 -24.51
CA LYS A 723 17.86 -2.69 -25.49
C LYS A 723 19.07 -3.38 -24.86
N GLY A 724 19.13 -4.72 -24.92
CA GLY A 724 20.26 -5.53 -24.43
C GLY A 724 20.00 -6.32 -23.14
N THR A 725 18.82 -6.21 -22.51
CA THR A 725 18.45 -7.07 -21.37
C THR A 725 18.02 -8.45 -21.85
N ALA A 726 18.89 -9.46 -21.72
CA ALA A 726 18.56 -10.84 -22.05
C ALA A 726 17.62 -11.47 -21.00
N GLY A 727 16.64 -12.27 -21.43
CA GLY A 727 15.84 -13.14 -20.54
C GLY A 727 14.48 -12.61 -20.07
N VAL A 728 14.06 -11.40 -20.45
CA VAL A 728 12.69 -10.91 -20.20
C VAL A 728 11.75 -11.48 -21.27
N PRO A 729 10.56 -12.03 -20.93
CA PRO A 729 9.60 -12.49 -21.92
C PRO A 729 9.32 -11.40 -22.95
N THR A 730 9.28 -11.76 -24.23
CA THR A 730 9.07 -10.80 -25.32
C THR A 730 7.75 -10.08 -25.09
N ALA A 731 7.81 -8.79 -24.75
CA ALA A 731 6.63 -7.96 -24.59
C ALA A 731 5.82 -8.00 -25.90
N GLY A 732 4.58 -8.46 -25.81
CA GLY A 732 3.72 -8.63 -26.97
C GLY A 732 3.38 -7.29 -27.60
N VAL A 733 3.20 -7.31 -28.92
CA VAL A 733 2.67 -6.18 -29.69
C VAL A 733 1.39 -6.65 -30.37
N ALA A 734 0.30 -5.95 -30.09
CA ALA A 734 -1.00 -6.15 -30.71
C ALA A 734 -0.96 -5.64 -32.16
N THR A 735 -1.26 -6.54 -33.10
CA THR A 735 -1.34 -6.24 -34.54
C THR A 735 -2.79 -6.31 -35.02
N GLY A 736 -3.05 -5.79 -36.23
CA GLY A 736 -4.36 -5.90 -36.87
C GLY A 736 -5.40 -4.88 -36.41
N TYR A 737 -5.04 -3.89 -35.59
CA TYR A 737 -5.94 -2.82 -35.16
C TYR A 737 -5.57 -1.50 -35.83
N GLY A 738 -6.29 -1.13 -36.89
CA GLY A 738 -6.13 0.15 -37.58
C GLY A 738 -6.76 1.33 -36.84
N THR A 739 -7.77 1.07 -36.00
CA THR A 739 -8.43 2.08 -35.15
C THR A 739 -8.49 1.58 -33.71
N VAL A 740 -7.96 2.37 -32.78
CA VAL A 740 -8.01 2.09 -31.34
C VAL A 740 -8.77 3.22 -30.66
N VAL A 741 -9.76 2.85 -29.87
CA VAL A 741 -10.57 3.76 -29.05
C VAL A 741 -10.33 3.42 -27.59
N ILE A 742 -10.00 4.42 -26.79
CA ILE A 742 -9.90 4.28 -25.34
C ILE A 742 -10.93 5.24 -24.72
N ASP A 743 -11.89 4.69 -23.99
CA ASP A 743 -12.97 5.43 -23.31
C ASP A 743 -12.65 5.66 -21.84
N GLU A 744 -13.24 6.69 -21.23
CA GLU A 744 -12.97 7.17 -19.87
C GLU A 744 -11.47 7.44 -19.62
N CYS A 745 -10.80 8.07 -20.57
CA CYS A 745 -9.35 8.36 -20.51
C CYS A 745 -8.93 9.27 -19.34
N SER A 746 -9.85 10.00 -18.72
CA SER A 746 -9.57 10.79 -17.51
C SER A 746 -9.04 9.95 -16.35
N MET A 747 -9.33 8.65 -16.32
CA MET A 747 -8.85 7.73 -15.28
C MET A 747 -7.50 7.05 -15.61
N LEU A 748 -6.90 7.30 -16.78
CA LEU A 748 -5.65 6.65 -17.18
C LEU A 748 -4.43 7.41 -16.67
N SER A 749 -3.58 6.72 -15.92
CA SER A 749 -2.28 7.24 -15.51
C SER A 749 -1.31 7.33 -16.70
N GLU A 750 -0.19 8.02 -16.51
CA GLU A 750 0.89 8.04 -17.51
C GLU A 750 1.42 6.63 -17.83
N ASP A 751 1.47 5.76 -16.82
CA ASP A 751 1.96 4.38 -16.97
C ASP A 751 1.01 3.53 -17.80
N ASP A 752 -0.30 3.63 -17.53
CA ASP A 752 -1.32 2.90 -18.29
C ASP A 752 -1.31 3.32 -19.75
N LEU A 753 -1.26 4.63 -20.01
CA LEU A 753 -1.23 5.15 -21.37
C LEU A 753 0.06 4.75 -22.09
N ARG A 754 1.23 4.88 -21.45
CA ARG A 754 2.51 4.47 -22.05
C ARG A 754 2.49 2.99 -22.39
N ALA A 755 2.14 2.13 -21.43
CA ALA A 755 2.13 0.69 -21.65
C ALA A 755 1.14 0.29 -22.73
N CYS A 756 -0.04 0.93 -22.79
CA CYS A 756 -1.02 0.70 -23.85
C CYS A 756 -0.46 1.07 -25.22
N LEU A 757 0.25 2.19 -25.35
CA LEU A 757 0.87 2.60 -26.61
C LEU A 757 2.03 1.69 -27.02
N GLU A 758 2.84 1.22 -26.09
CA GLU A 758 3.89 0.24 -26.36
C GLU A 758 3.34 -1.16 -26.71
N ALA A 759 2.15 -1.49 -26.21
CA ALA A 759 1.44 -2.73 -26.55
C ALA A 759 0.82 -2.71 -27.95
N LEU A 760 0.73 -1.56 -28.62
CA LEU A 760 0.13 -1.42 -29.94
C LEU A 760 1.20 -1.36 -31.04
N ASP A 761 0.94 -2.00 -32.18
CA ASP A 761 1.67 -1.70 -33.41
C ASP A 761 1.24 -0.31 -33.92
N LEU A 762 1.98 0.72 -33.52
CA LEU A 762 1.72 2.10 -33.92
C LEU A 762 1.96 2.36 -35.42
N GLY A 763 2.62 1.44 -36.13
CA GLY A 763 2.77 1.47 -37.59
C GLY A 763 1.48 1.08 -38.30
N VAL A 764 0.80 0.05 -37.80
CA VAL A 764 -0.53 -0.41 -38.27
C VAL A 764 -1.66 0.48 -37.76
N THR A 765 -1.56 0.93 -36.51
CA THR A 765 -2.58 1.78 -35.87
C THR A 765 -2.61 3.13 -36.58
N LYS A 766 -3.61 3.34 -37.42
CA LYS A 766 -3.81 4.59 -38.16
C LYS A 766 -4.47 5.64 -37.29
N ARG A 767 -5.44 5.24 -36.46
CA ARG A 767 -6.24 6.14 -35.62
C ARG A 767 -6.17 5.72 -34.16
N LEU A 768 -5.77 6.64 -33.30
CA LEU A 768 -5.86 6.52 -31.85
C LEU A 768 -6.85 7.58 -31.36
N ILE A 769 -7.96 7.16 -30.78
CA ILE A 769 -9.05 8.03 -30.35
C ILE A 769 -9.15 7.91 -28.83
N LEU A 770 -8.86 8.99 -28.12
CA LEU A 770 -8.97 9.09 -26.67
C LEU A 770 -10.27 9.80 -26.32
N VAL A 771 -11.09 9.23 -25.46
CA VAL A 771 -12.45 9.72 -25.16
C VAL A 771 -12.59 9.90 -23.67
N GLY A 772 -13.13 11.04 -23.24
CA GLY A 772 -13.30 11.30 -21.81
C GLY A 772 -13.79 12.70 -21.52
N ASP A 773 -13.66 13.08 -20.26
CA ASP A 773 -13.97 14.41 -19.74
C ASP A 773 -12.83 14.83 -18.81
N PRO A 774 -12.06 15.89 -19.14
CA PRO A 774 -10.90 16.31 -18.36
C PRO A 774 -11.27 16.79 -16.94
N ASN A 775 -12.55 17.10 -16.69
CA ASN A 775 -13.04 17.59 -15.40
C ASN A 775 -13.60 16.46 -14.51
N GLN A 776 -13.54 15.20 -14.96
CA GLN A 776 -13.82 14.06 -14.09
C GLN A 776 -12.66 13.78 -13.12
N LEU A 777 -12.88 12.85 -12.19
CA LEU A 777 -11.85 12.42 -11.24
C LEU A 777 -10.55 12.02 -11.99
N PRO A 778 -9.38 12.44 -11.48
CA PRO A 778 -8.10 12.08 -12.06
C PRO A 778 -7.79 10.59 -11.88
N PRO A 779 -6.73 10.09 -12.53
CA PRO A 779 -6.24 8.74 -12.32
C PRO A 779 -5.87 8.50 -10.85
N ILE A 780 -5.99 7.24 -10.40
CA ILE A 780 -5.45 6.82 -9.09
C ILE A 780 -3.92 6.72 -9.15
N GLY A 781 -3.36 6.41 -10.32
CA GLY A 781 -1.92 6.33 -10.54
C GLY A 781 -1.29 7.69 -10.91
N PRO A 782 0.04 7.70 -11.13
CA PRO A 782 0.79 8.93 -11.35
C PRO A 782 0.43 9.64 -12.66
N GLY A 783 0.25 10.96 -12.55
CA GLY A 783 0.04 11.89 -13.65
C GLY A 783 -1.38 11.86 -14.24
N ARG A 784 -1.70 12.91 -15.00
CA ARG A 784 -3.03 13.13 -15.61
C ARG A 784 -2.94 13.37 -17.12
N PRO A 785 -2.35 12.42 -17.89
CA PRO A 785 -1.95 12.65 -19.28
C PRO A 785 -3.11 13.06 -20.20
N PHE A 786 -4.34 12.63 -19.93
CA PHE A 786 -5.50 13.04 -20.72
C PHE A 786 -5.84 14.52 -20.54
N ALA A 787 -5.87 15.02 -19.30
CA ALA A 787 -6.16 16.42 -19.02
C ALA A 787 -5.06 17.32 -19.61
N ASP A 788 -3.79 16.97 -19.40
CA ASP A 788 -2.66 17.76 -19.92
C ASP A 788 -2.63 17.75 -21.47
N LEU A 789 -2.96 16.60 -22.10
CA LEU A 789 -3.09 16.53 -23.56
C LEU A 789 -4.25 17.40 -24.06
N VAL A 790 -5.40 17.38 -23.37
CA VAL A 790 -6.54 18.23 -23.74
C VAL A 790 -6.14 19.69 -23.67
N SER A 791 -5.55 20.16 -22.56
CA SER A 791 -5.07 21.54 -22.42
C SER A 791 -4.03 21.91 -23.50
N TYR A 792 -3.13 20.99 -23.85
CA TYR A 792 -2.16 21.20 -24.93
C TYR A 792 -2.82 21.40 -26.30
N LEU A 793 -3.86 20.62 -26.62
CA LEU A 793 -4.60 20.76 -27.88
C LEU A 793 -5.53 21.98 -27.88
N GLU A 794 -6.07 22.35 -26.72
CA GLU A 794 -6.91 23.54 -26.52
C GLU A 794 -6.14 24.84 -26.81
N ALA A 795 -4.92 24.97 -26.29
CA ALA A 795 -4.07 26.13 -26.59
C ALA A 795 -3.80 26.28 -28.10
N ALA A 796 -3.68 25.16 -28.83
CA ALA A 796 -3.55 25.19 -30.29
C ALA A 796 -4.86 25.60 -30.99
N ASP A 797 -6.02 25.14 -30.52
CA ASP A 797 -7.34 25.53 -31.06
C ASP A 797 -7.62 27.03 -30.82
N GLU A 798 -7.27 27.55 -29.64
CA GLU A 798 -7.38 28.98 -29.32
C GLU A 798 -6.48 29.82 -30.23
N THR A 799 -5.23 29.40 -30.43
CA THR A 799 -4.31 30.09 -31.36
C THR A 799 -4.87 30.16 -32.78
N VAL A 800 -5.48 29.06 -33.27
CA VAL A 800 -6.14 29.03 -34.58
C VAL A 800 -7.28 30.05 -34.65
N ARG A 801 -8.16 30.09 -33.65
CA ARG A 801 -9.27 31.05 -33.59
C ARG A 801 -8.80 32.50 -33.60
N VAL A 802 -7.78 32.81 -32.79
CA VAL A 802 -7.18 34.16 -32.75
C VAL A 802 -6.58 34.54 -34.11
N CYS A 803 -5.94 33.60 -34.80
CA CYS A 803 -5.43 33.82 -36.15
C CYS A 803 -6.56 34.12 -37.15
N GLU A 804 -7.63 33.33 -37.13
CA GLU A 804 -8.82 33.50 -37.98
C GLU A 804 -9.52 34.84 -37.73
N GLU A 805 -9.72 35.24 -36.47
CA GLU A 805 -10.29 36.53 -36.08
C GLU A 805 -9.45 37.72 -36.55
N ARG A 806 -8.13 37.54 -36.60
CA ARG A 806 -7.17 38.55 -37.11
C ARG A 806 -6.98 38.50 -38.62
N GLY A 807 -7.64 37.58 -39.33
CA GLY A 807 -7.48 37.39 -40.78
C GLY A 807 -6.08 36.90 -41.19
N SER A 808 -5.39 36.20 -40.28
CA SER A 808 -4.04 35.65 -40.48
C SER A 808 -4.09 34.12 -40.55
N GLU A 809 -3.18 33.49 -41.30
CA GLU A 809 -3.10 32.03 -41.34
C GLU A 809 -2.31 31.48 -40.15
N PRO A 810 -2.84 30.51 -39.38
CA PRO A 810 -2.10 29.86 -38.31
C PRO A 810 -0.98 28.97 -38.86
N ASP A 811 0.08 28.79 -38.07
CA ASP A 811 1.13 27.84 -38.40
C ASP A 811 0.54 26.43 -38.66
N ARG A 812 1.04 25.76 -39.71
CA ARG A 812 0.50 24.47 -40.17
C ARG A 812 0.53 23.39 -39.09
N ALA A 813 1.55 23.40 -38.23
CA ALA A 813 1.65 22.45 -37.12
C ALA A 813 0.68 22.79 -35.98
N VAL A 814 0.43 24.09 -35.72
CA VAL A 814 -0.64 24.54 -34.80
C VAL A 814 -2.01 24.10 -35.31
N ALA A 815 -2.33 24.37 -36.58
CA ALA A 815 -3.60 23.97 -37.19
C ALA A 815 -3.80 22.44 -37.21
N ALA A 816 -2.73 21.68 -37.46
CA ALA A 816 -2.78 20.22 -37.41
C ALA A 816 -3.08 19.69 -36.00
N ARG A 817 -2.48 20.29 -34.96
CA ARG A 817 -2.72 19.96 -33.55
C ARG A 817 -4.13 20.33 -33.12
N ALA A 818 -4.60 21.54 -33.41
CA ALA A 818 -5.97 21.96 -33.14
C ALA A 818 -6.96 20.94 -33.71
N GLY A 819 -6.74 20.51 -34.97
CA GLY A 819 -7.55 19.51 -35.65
C GLY A 819 -7.65 18.13 -34.98
N ALA A 820 -6.84 17.83 -33.96
CA ALA A 820 -6.92 16.59 -33.18
C ALA A 820 -7.96 16.64 -32.04
N LEU A 821 -8.47 17.81 -31.66
CA LEU A 821 -9.46 17.95 -30.58
C LEU A 821 -10.89 18.06 -31.13
N ALA A 822 -11.80 17.19 -30.72
CA ALA A 822 -13.24 17.29 -31.00
C ALA A 822 -14.01 17.46 -29.69
N ARG A 823 -14.96 18.40 -29.66
CA ARG A 823 -15.80 18.68 -28.49
C ARG A 823 -17.27 18.40 -28.78
N LEU A 824 -17.95 17.84 -27.77
CA LEU A 824 -19.40 17.76 -27.71
C LEU A 824 -19.87 18.70 -26.60
N THR A 825 -20.55 19.77 -26.97
CA THR A 825 -21.03 20.83 -26.07
C THR A 825 -22.54 20.75 -25.84
N VAL A 826 -23.29 20.10 -26.74
CA VAL A 826 -24.75 20.02 -26.64
C VAL A 826 -25.17 18.84 -25.76
N GLU A 827 -25.64 19.12 -24.55
CA GLU A 827 -26.25 18.09 -23.68
C GLU A 827 -27.63 17.69 -24.19
N LEU A 828 -27.87 16.37 -24.33
CA LEU A 828 -29.17 15.79 -24.66
C LEU A 828 -29.83 15.29 -23.36
N ARG A 829 -31.02 15.81 -23.04
CA ARG A 829 -31.79 15.39 -21.84
C ARG A 829 -32.42 14.01 -22.06
N THR A 830 -32.67 13.28 -20.97
CA THR A 830 -33.51 12.07 -21.03
C THR A 830 -34.94 12.43 -21.44
N ALA A 831 -35.71 11.43 -21.91
CA ALA A 831 -37.07 11.56 -22.46
C ALA A 831 -38.11 12.31 -21.57
N ALA A 832 -37.77 12.65 -20.31
CA ALA A 832 -38.61 13.39 -19.38
C ALA A 832 -38.23 14.88 -19.21
N GLY A 833 -37.28 15.42 -19.99
CA GLY A 833 -37.04 16.86 -20.08
C GLY A 833 -36.36 17.52 -18.86
N ALA A 834 -35.95 16.78 -17.83
CA ALA A 834 -35.20 17.31 -16.67
C ALA A 834 -33.79 16.69 -16.56
N PRO A 835 -32.76 17.44 -16.10
CA PRO A 835 -31.48 16.83 -15.72
C PRO A 835 -31.72 15.79 -14.63
N SER A 836 -31.16 14.59 -14.79
CA SER A 836 -31.08 13.59 -13.73
C SER A 836 -30.55 14.25 -12.45
N ALA A 837 -31.17 13.99 -11.29
CA ALA A 837 -30.70 14.52 -10.01
C ALA A 837 -29.21 14.21 -9.75
N ALA A 838 -28.72 13.07 -10.26
CA ALA A 838 -27.31 12.68 -10.20
C ALA A 838 -26.41 13.52 -11.12
N LEU A 839 -26.89 13.94 -12.30
CA LEU A 839 -26.16 14.84 -13.20
C LEU A 839 -26.10 16.26 -12.62
N ARG A 840 -27.20 16.71 -11.99
CA ARG A 840 -27.28 18.01 -11.30
C ARG A 840 -26.35 18.07 -10.08
N LEU A 841 -26.29 16.98 -9.32
CA LEU A 841 -25.35 16.85 -8.20
C LEU A 841 -23.89 16.84 -8.69
N ALA A 842 -23.58 16.09 -9.75
CA ALA A 842 -22.23 16.05 -10.33
C ALA A 842 -21.78 17.43 -10.84
N SER A 843 -22.66 18.21 -11.50
CA SER A 843 -22.33 19.55 -11.95
C SER A 843 -22.00 20.54 -10.83
N TRP A 844 -22.54 20.32 -9.61
CA TRP A 844 -22.22 21.17 -8.45
C TRP A 844 -20.83 20.90 -7.86
N TYR A 845 -20.23 19.73 -8.13
CA TYR A 845 -18.90 19.36 -7.64
C TYR A 845 -17.78 19.61 -8.66
N THR A 846 -18.10 19.89 -9.92
CA THR A 846 -17.10 20.06 -11.00
C THR A 846 -16.71 21.51 -11.28
N ALA A 847 -17.11 22.47 -10.42
CA ALA A 847 -16.79 23.90 -10.51
C ALA A 847 -16.97 24.50 -11.93
N GLU A 848 -18.22 24.84 -12.26
CA GLU A 848 -18.53 25.96 -13.15
C GLU A 848 -19.44 26.96 -12.44
#